data_AF-A0A1V4IZF2-F1
#
_entry.id   AF-A0A1V4IZF2-F1
#
_cell.length_a   1.000
_cell.length_b   1.000
_cell.length_c   1.000
_cell.angle_alpha   90.00
_cell.angle_beta   90.00
_cell.angle_gamma   90.00
#
_symmetry.space_group_name_H-M   'P 1'
#
loop_
_entity.id
_entity.type
_entity.pdbx_description
1 polymer ?
#
loop_
_entity_poly.entity_id
_entity_poly.type
_entity_poly.pdbx_seq_one_letter_code
_entity_poly.pdbx_strand_id
1 'polypeptide(L)'
;MEYTKITEVTEKFGVSSRTLRYYDQVGLLKSERPPFEKYRFYDRENINRIQQILVLRKMQIPIRDILRIYENQSIEILVQSFVNRMEAIDNEIDTLSQLKSYLNDFLKAMTEHGITQISALPLLYEKVEKELFSNPKQDLTMEKLNNLSDKLAKPLDMDIVELPSMFVITSILTGSGRSEIENFCDWLSSNQIPFGKPGSRTLFEYQSGEEIVLMQRLTETFGNREGKNSLLEEGPFEGREFLGGLFAVSSAYTDEDLGALQQRMIQSFDDNPGYEIDFLHSGILRHETLIESVFSAESNRERINLYIPVRQRKPSFTDYPEFELIDNISFEEIENANPILQEYTVDFRKITQIYYPHFQILENGEAEFIAWISQRKLDINVAVRLPFRIDIEFLAEEKSEEYLWGTTEGSLWFSHGNCTYTMNAENYADIALKQHAIVFQQPVLENEYSYPKIGDIPHNCYNRMTWIVGEKHFPVVLNGQVRFCGVNFPYMNMNLHLQEPQSIIIGTNGQGKKLFRSIKVSQLKTTPKTNTIKGTMQINVKQSNNTLPNLRQIVHGEYGQNYWFNGCAAYVMECLGESDYDYWLFAGLTGENFIQIFSKDHFRGDGVMDYRMSEPSNHSVVEEIFRKIGYASTFVPLAQILKNKELYIQTLISYIDRGIPVIMNDYGNNPHNHFGFGVLVGYENYGKTLLYMCGDKKEPVQIATADLLTDDYQNETGHCHGWLFIGEKQENRALAEIYRERILSLPQMFDFENNYYCFGVKAFLTWADQIDGGIFERVKSSEFNNSDMYTVYVCCLATNSGGCKGFLEKTLELNPEMSFIKEVIALYAQTGHYWNDDNGTDLEALGGGFNVTLEALQDETKRKRIAHKLRKFAACMRQVGDLIEGFILEQKD
;
A
#
# COMPACT_ATOMS: atom_id res chain seq x y z
N MET A 1 -35.93 -9.56 -48.58
CA MET A 1 -35.05 -8.44 -48.20
C MET A 1 -33.77 -8.57 -49.03
N GLU A 2 -33.26 -7.47 -49.54
CA GLU A 2 -32.04 -7.44 -50.35
C GLU A 2 -30.84 -7.52 -49.41
N TYR A 3 -30.12 -8.63 -49.46
CA TYR A 3 -28.97 -8.92 -48.59
C TYR A 3 -27.68 -8.80 -49.40
N THR A 4 -26.70 -8.06 -48.87
CA THR A 4 -25.39 -7.87 -49.51
C THR A 4 -24.34 -8.71 -48.79
N LYS A 5 -23.53 -9.45 -49.55
CA LYS A 5 -22.50 -10.33 -48.98
C LYS A 5 -21.35 -9.50 -48.41
N ILE A 6 -20.74 -9.94 -47.31
CA ILE A 6 -19.61 -9.24 -46.68
C ILE A 6 -18.51 -8.83 -47.67
N THR A 7 -18.19 -9.65 -48.68
CA THR A 7 -17.18 -9.33 -49.71
C THR A 7 -17.59 -8.15 -50.60
N GLU A 8 -18.85 -8.07 -50.99
CA GLU A 8 -19.38 -6.96 -51.77
C GLU A 8 -19.40 -5.67 -50.94
N VAL A 9 -19.66 -5.77 -49.63
CA VAL A 9 -19.59 -4.63 -48.70
C VAL A 9 -18.14 -4.13 -48.56
N THR A 10 -17.16 -5.05 -48.44
CA THR A 10 -15.75 -4.66 -48.33
C THR A 10 -15.26 -3.92 -49.58
N GLU A 11 -15.66 -4.37 -50.77
CA GLU A 11 -15.32 -3.74 -52.04
C GLU A 11 -16.02 -2.39 -52.21
N LYS A 12 -17.33 -2.34 -51.92
CA LYS A 12 -18.14 -1.13 -52.11
C LYS A 12 -17.72 0.04 -51.21
N PHE A 13 -17.28 -0.23 -49.99
CA PHE A 13 -16.97 0.82 -49.00
C PHE A 13 -15.49 0.94 -48.64
N GLY A 14 -14.62 0.11 -49.23
CA GLY A 14 -13.17 0.15 -48.95
C GLY A 14 -12.83 -0.20 -47.50
N VAL A 15 -13.61 -1.07 -46.87
CA VAL A 15 -13.43 -1.51 -45.48
C VAL A 15 -12.99 -2.97 -45.45
N SER A 16 -12.12 -3.35 -44.51
CA SER A 16 -11.69 -4.75 -44.41
C SER A 16 -12.81 -5.64 -43.86
N SER A 17 -12.81 -6.92 -44.26
CA SER A 17 -13.76 -7.89 -43.69
C SER A 17 -13.56 -8.08 -42.18
N ARG A 18 -12.36 -7.84 -41.67
CA ARG A 18 -12.04 -7.81 -40.23
C ARG A 18 -12.76 -6.66 -39.53
N THR A 19 -12.76 -5.47 -40.13
CA THR A 19 -13.45 -4.28 -39.60
C THR A 19 -14.96 -4.49 -39.52
N LEU A 20 -15.57 -5.08 -40.56
CA LEU A 20 -17.02 -5.38 -40.55
C LEU A 20 -17.39 -6.45 -39.51
N ARG A 21 -16.53 -7.44 -39.28
CA ARG A 21 -16.70 -8.43 -38.20
C ARG A 21 -16.55 -7.80 -36.83
N TYR A 22 -15.61 -6.86 -36.68
CA TYR A 22 -15.45 -6.11 -35.45
C TYR A 22 -16.70 -5.28 -35.14
N TYR A 23 -17.26 -4.56 -36.13
CA TYR A 23 -18.52 -3.82 -35.95
C TYR A 23 -19.70 -4.71 -35.56
N ASP A 24 -19.77 -5.92 -36.12
CA ASP A 24 -20.74 -6.96 -35.74
C ASP A 24 -20.50 -7.45 -34.29
N GLN A 25 -19.24 -7.68 -33.90
CA GLN A 25 -18.86 -8.10 -32.55
C GLN A 25 -19.17 -7.06 -31.48
N VAL A 26 -18.91 -5.78 -31.75
CA VAL A 26 -19.18 -4.69 -30.79
C VAL A 26 -20.64 -4.23 -30.83
N GLY A 27 -21.50 -4.84 -31.65
CA GLY A 27 -22.94 -4.55 -31.71
C GLY A 27 -23.32 -3.31 -32.53
N LEU A 28 -22.39 -2.74 -33.30
CA LEU A 28 -22.70 -1.66 -34.26
C LEU A 28 -23.48 -2.16 -35.48
N LEU A 29 -23.30 -3.43 -35.84
CA LEU A 29 -24.00 -4.09 -36.94
C LEU A 29 -24.54 -5.43 -36.46
N LYS A 30 -25.50 -5.99 -37.19
CA LYS A 30 -25.95 -7.36 -37.00
C LYS A 30 -25.89 -8.08 -38.33
N SER A 31 -24.96 -9.02 -38.46
CA SER A 31 -24.93 -9.86 -39.65
C SER A 31 -25.94 -11.02 -39.56
N GLU A 32 -26.52 -11.37 -40.70
CA GLU A 32 -27.32 -12.57 -40.85
C GLU A 32 -26.52 -13.69 -41.53
N ARG A 33 -26.81 -14.93 -41.15
CA ARG A 33 -26.28 -16.13 -41.81
C ARG A 33 -27.44 -17.01 -42.25
N PRO A 34 -27.83 -16.95 -43.54
CA PRO A 34 -28.83 -17.85 -44.07
C PRO A 34 -28.39 -19.32 -43.90
N PRO A 35 -29.31 -20.27 -43.61
CA PRO A 35 -28.96 -21.67 -43.31
C PRO A 35 -28.16 -22.38 -44.41
N PHE A 36 -28.24 -21.88 -45.64
CA PHE A 36 -27.60 -22.43 -46.82
C PHE A 36 -26.22 -21.82 -47.13
N GLU A 37 -25.78 -20.79 -46.39
CA GLU A 37 -24.58 -20.03 -46.72
C GLU A 37 -23.65 -19.85 -45.50
N LYS A 38 -22.34 -20.05 -45.69
CA LYS A 38 -21.35 -19.87 -44.60
C LYS A 38 -20.91 -18.42 -44.38
N TYR A 39 -21.33 -17.50 -45.25
CA TYR A 39 -20.91 -16.10 -45.24
C TYR A 39 -21.89 -15.22 -44.47
N ARG A 40 -21.38 -14.10 -43.95
CA ARG A 40 -22.17 -13.04 -43.33
C ARG A 40 -22.83 -12.18 -44.41
N PHE A 41 -24.09 -11.88 -44.22
CA PHE A 41 -24.88 -10.97 -45.03
C PHE A 41 -25.33 -9.78 -44.20
N TYR A 42 -25.44 -8.63 -44.86
CA TYR A 42 -25.94 -7.39 -44.28
C TYR A 42 -27.17 -6.96 -45.06
N ASP A 43 -28.26 -6.66 -44.35
CA ASP A 43 -29.46 -6.10 -44.95
C ASP A 43 -29.29 -4.60 -45.24
N ARG A 44 -30.32 -3.99 -45.84
CA ARG A 44 -30.29 -2.58 -46.22
C ARG A 44 -30.10 -1.63 -45.03
N GLU A 45 -30.60 -1.97 -43.85
CA GLU A 45 -30.43 -1.16 -42.64
C GLU A 45 -28.97 -1.17 -42.17
N ASN A 46 -28.34 -2.34 -42.13
CA ASN A 46 -26.93 -2.48 -41.83
C ASN A 46 -26.06 -1.75 -42.86
N ILE A 47 -26.40 -1.80 -44.15
CA ILE A 47 -25.65 -1.07 -45.20
C ILE A 47 -25.70 0.44 -44.97
N ASN A 48 -26.87 0.99 -44.65
CA ASN A 48 -26.99 2.42 -44.31
C ASN A 48 -26.20 2.76 -43.04
N ARG A 49 -26.23 1.88 -42.04
CA ARG A 49 -25.50 2.05 -40.79
C ARG A 49 -23.98 2.00 -40.99
N ILE A 50 -23.49 1.10 -41.83
CA ILE A 50 -22.07 1.06 -42.24
C ILE A 50 -21.66 2.41 -42.85
N GLN A 51 -22.48 2.97 -43.75
CA GLN A 51 -22.17 4.24 -44.38
C GLN A 51 -22.09 5.39 -43.36
N GLN A 52 -23.01 5.44 -42.40
CA GLN A 52 -23.00 6.45 -41.33
C GLN A 52 -21.80 6.29 -40.40
N ILE A 53 -21.48 5.05 -39.98
CA ILE A 53 -20.28 4.76 -39.18
C ILE A 53 -19.02 5.27 -39.90
N LEU A 54 -18.93 5.04 -41.21
CA LEU A 54 -17.77 5.46 -41.99
C LEU A 54 -17.64 6.98 -42.10
N VAL A 55 -18.75 7.71 -42.22
CA VAL A 55 -18.72 9.19 -42.20
C VAL A 55 -18.19 9.70 -40.86
N LEU A 56 -18.72 9.18 -39.74
CA LEU A 56 -18.27 9.56 -38.40
C LEU A 56 -16.80 9.20 -38.17
N ARG A 57 -16.35 8.04 -38.67
CA ARG A 57 -14.93 7.65 -38.62
C ARG A 57 -14.03 8.56 -39.46
N LYS A 58 -14.50 9.05 -40.61
CA LYS A 58 -13.77 10.04 -41.41
C LYS A 58 -13.68 11.40 -40.71
N MET A 59 -14.66 11.73 -39.87
CA MET A 59 -14.61 12.88 -38.96
C MET A 59 -13.79 12.61 -37.68
N GLN A 60 -13.04 11.50 -37.65
CA GLN A 60 -12.20 11.06 -36.52
C GLN A 60 -12.96 10.80 -35.21
N ILE A 61 -14.27 10.58 -35.28
CA ILE A 61 -15.05 10.18 -34.10
C ILE A 61 -14.67 8.75 -33.72
N PRO A 62 -14.34 8.46 -32.45
CA PRO A 62 -13.98 7.12 -32.00
C PRO A 62 -15.17 6.16 -32.08
N ILE A 63 -14.91 4.87 -32.37
CA ILE A 63 -15.96 3.83 -32.48
C ILE A 63 -16.83 3.74 -31.22
N ARG A 64 -16.25 4.02 -30.05
CA ARG A 64 -16.96 4.06 -28.76
C ARG A 64 -18.05 5.13 -28.72
N ASP A 65 -17.79 6.32 -29.28
CA ASP A 65 -18.79 7.38 -29.31
C ASP A 65 -19.85 7.10 -30.36
N ILE A 66 -19.45 6.51 -31.49
CA ILE A 66 -20.40 6.03 -32.51
C ILE A 66 -21.35 4.99 -31.90
N LEU A 67 -20.85 4.07 -31.07
CA LEU A 67 -21.69 3.14 -30.30
C LEU A 67 -22.68 3.88 -29.40
N ARG A 68 -22.22 4.83 -28.59
CA ARG A 68 -23.08 5.63 -27.69
C ARG A 68 -24.17 6.39 -28.44
N ILE A 69 -23.83 6.98 -29.59
CA ILE A 69 -24.77 7.69 -30.47
C ILE A 69 -25.91 6.76 -30.89
N TYR A 70 -25.59 5.53 -31.30
CA TYR A 70 -26.62 4.56 -31.70
C TYR A 70 -27.37 3.90 -30.55
N GLU A 71 -26.77 3.84 -29.36
CA GLU A 71 -27.41 3.24 -28.18
C GLU A 71 -28.42 4.17 -27.52
N ASN A 72 -28.17 5.49 -27.51
CA ASN A 72 -29.00 6.44 -26.78
C ASN A 72 -29.90 7.33 -27.64
N GLN A 73 -29.81 7.28 -28.98
CA GLN A 73 -30.61 8.07 -29.96
C GLN A 73 -30.77 9.58 -29.67
N SER A 74 -30.10 10.13 -28.66
CA SER A 74 -30.15 11.54 -28.28
C SER A 74 -29.15 12.32 -29.13
N ILE A 75 -29.64 13.40 -29.74
CA ILE A 75 -28.83 14.35 -30.50
C ILE A 75 -27.75 14.98 -29.60
N GLU A 76 -27.99 15.10 -28.30
CA GLU A 76 -27.07 15.72 -27.35
C GLU A 76 -25.72 14.99 -27.28
N ILE A 77 -25.72 13.65 -27.33
CA ILE A 77 -24.47 12.85 -27.30
C ILE A 77 -23.66 13.06 -28.57
N LEU A 78 -24.34 13.15 -29.72
CA LEU A 78 -23.70 13.43 -31.00
C LEU A 78 -23.11 14.84 -31.01
N VAL A 79 -23.87 15.84 -30.54
CA VAL A 79 -23.40 17.23 -30.42
C VAL A 79 -22.21 17.32 -29.50
N GLN A 80 -22.23 16.66 -28.33
CA GLN A 80 -21.11 16.66 -27.39
C GLN A 80 -19.86 16.02 -28.00
N SER A 81 -20.00 14.90 -28.73
CA SER A 81 -18.87 14.26 -29.42
C SER A 81 -18.24 15.19 -30.48
N PHE A 82 -19.06 15.96 -31.19
CA PHE A 82 -18.56 16.96 -32.13
C PHE A 82 -17.92 18.17 -31.44
N VAL A 83 -18.52 18.72 -30.38
CA VAL A 83 -17.95 19.82 -29.59
C VAL A 83 -16.59 19.42 -29.04
N ASN A 84 -16.49 18.25 -28.41
CA ASN A 84 -15.22 17.74 -27.90
C ASN A 84 -14.15 17.58 -29.00
N ARG A 85 -14.54 17.13 -30.20
CA ARG A 85 -13.59 17.02 -31.31
C ARG A 85 -13.19 18.39 -31.85
N MET A 86 -14.11 19.34 -31.90
CA MET A 86 -13.79 20.73 -32.28
C MET A 86 -12.81 21.36 -31.29
N GLU A 87 -13.05 21.24 -29.99
CA GLU A 87 -12.12 21.73 -28.95
C GLU A 87 -10.74 21.07 -29.06
N ALA A 88 -10.69 19.76 -29.32
CA ALA A 88 -9.41 19.08 -29.54
C ALA A 88 -8.67 19.62 -30.78
N ILE A 89 -9.40 19.88 -31.88
CA ILE A 89 -8.83 20.49 -33.09
C ILE A 89 -8.37 21.92 -32.82
N ASP A 90 -9.13 22.72 -32.08
CA ASP A 90 -8.77 24.10 -31.74
C ASP A 90 -7.50 24.11 -30.87
N ASN A 91 -7.38 23.19 -29.89
CA ASN A 91 -6.17 23.02 -29.11
C ASN A 91 -4.95 22.61 -29.95
N GLU A 92 -5.14 21.69 -30.93
CA GLU A 92 -4.10 21.33 -31.90
C GLU A 92 -3.68 22.56 -32.74
N ILE A 93 -4.64 23.36 -33.20
CA ILE A 93 -4.40 24.59 -33.97
C ILE A 93 -3.65 25.64 -33.14
N ASP A 94 -4.04 25.84 -31.88
CA ASP A 94 -3.38 26.79 -30.99
C ASP A 94 -1.94 26.38 -30.72
N THR A 95 -1.70 25.09 -30.49
CA THR A 95 -0.36 24.52 -30.29
C THR A 95 0.50 24.71 -31.54
N LEU A 96 -0.03 24.39 -32.72
CA LEU A 96 0.64 24.61 -34.01
C LEU A 96 0.89 26.10 -34.29
N SER A 97 -0.04 26.97 -33.89
CA SER A 97 0.09 28.43 -34.06
C SER A 97 1.16 29.02 -33.15
N GLN A 98 1.26 28.53 -31.91
CA GLN A 98 2.34 28.90 -30.99
C GLN A 98 3.70 28.47 -31.54
N LEU A 99 3.83 27.21 -31.99
CA LEU A 99 5.06 26.74 -32.61
C LEU A 99 5.43 27.56 -33.85
N LYS A 100 4.45 27.88 -34.70
CA LYS A 100 4.65 28.74 -35.88
C LYS A 100 5.10 30.15 -35.48
N SER A 101 4.55 30.72 -34.41
CA SER A 101 5.01 32.01 -33.89
C SER A 101 6.47 31.93 -33.48
N TYR A 102 6.85 30.90 -32.71
CA TYR A 102 8.23 30.71 -32.27
C TYR A 102 9.19 30.50 -33.43
N LEU A 103 8.81 29.72 -34.44
CA LEU A 103 9.61 29.58 -35.66
C LEU A 103 9.79 30.91 -36.39
N ASN A 104 8.74 31.75 -36.45
CA ASN A 104 8.82 33.07 -37.05
C ASN A 104 9.68 34.04 -36.24
N ASP A 105 9.54 34.04 -34.91
CA ASP A 105 10.34 34.87 -34.00
C ASP A 105 11.82 34.48 -34.10
N PHE A 106 12.10 33.17 -34.16
CA PHE A 106 13.44 32.64 -34.36
C PHE A 106 14.01 33.00 -35.75
N LEU A 107 13.23 32.83 -36.82
CA LEU A 107 13.61 33.24 -38.17
C LEU A 107 13.88 34.75 -38.28
N LYS A 108 13.05 35.56 -37.62
CA LYS A 108 13.21 37.02 -37.57
C LYS A 108 14.50 37.39 -36.85
N ALA A 109 14.77 36.81 -35.68
CA ALA A 109 16.02 37.00 -34.95
C ALA A 109 17.24 36.59 -35.79
N MET A 110 17.18 35.44 -36.47
CA MET A 110 18.25 35.00 -37.38
C MET A 110 18.48 36.00 -38.53
N THR A 111 17.41 36.55 -39.09
CA THR A 111 17.48 37.49 -40.22
C THR A 111 17.98 38.88 -39.79
N GLU A 112 17.49 39.41 -38.67
CA GLU A 112 17.91 40.71 -38.10
C GLU A 112 19.39 40.70 -37.68
N HIS A 113 19.90 39.54 -37.25
CA HIS A 113 21.31 39.37 -36.90
C HIS A 113 22.18 38.83 -38.04
N GLY A 114 21.64 38.71 -39.26
CA GLY A 114 22.41 38.34 -40.46
C GLY A 114 23.03 36.94 -40.41
N ILE A 115 22.42 36.01 -39.67
CA ILE A 115 22.94 34.65 -39.49
C ILE A 115 22.71 33.83 -40.75
N THR A 116 23.82 33.48 -41.41
CA THR A 116 23.80 32.70 -42.66
C THR A 116 24.48 31.34 -42.54
N GLN A 117 25.03 30.99 -41.37
CA GLN A 117 25.68 29.70 -41.11
C GLN A 117 25.22 29.06 -39.80
N ILE A 118 25.02 27.74 -39.82
CA ILE A 118 24.53 26.90 -38.70
C ILE A 118 25.44 27.00 -37.46
N SER A 119 26.75 27.21 -37.66
CA SER A 119 27.74 27.36 -36.58
C SER A 119 27.52 28.57 -35.68
N ALA A 120 26.68 29.53 -36.07
CA ALA A 120 26.37 30.73 -35.29
C ALA A 120 25.06 30.61 -34.47
N LEU A 121 24.37 29.47 -34.52
CA LEU A 121 23.16 29.19 -33.71
C LEU A 121 23.38 29.30 -32.19
N PRO A 122 24.47 28.76 -31.60
CA PRO A 122 24.70 28.86 -30.15
C PRO A 122 24.88 30.31 -29.67
N LEU A 123 25.54 31.14 -30.49
CA LEU A 123 25.74 32.57 -30.23
C LEU A 123 24.44 33.38 -30.36
N LEU A 124 23.47 32.88 -31.15
CA LEU A 124 22.14 33.47 -31.25
C LEU A 124 21.34 33.16 -29.98
N TYR A 125 21.38 31.93 -29.45
CA TYR A 125 20.71 31.56 -28.19
C TYR A 125 21.16 32.46 -27.03
N GLU A 126 22.47 32.64 -26.85
CA GLU A 126 23.04 33.44 -25.75
C GLU A 126 22.66 34.95 -25.83
N LYS A 127 22.46 35.46 -27.05
CA LYS A 127 22.05 36.85 -27.29
C LYS A 127 20.55 37.04 -27.19
N VAL A 128 19.79 36.09 -27.73
CA VAL A 128 18.32 36.05 -27.70
C VAL A 128 17.82 35.84 -26.27
N GLU A 129 18.50 35.03 -25.44
CA GLU A 129 18.27 34.99 -23.98
C GLU A 129 18.43 36.39 -23.37
N LYS A 130 19.59 37.05 -23.58
CA LYS A 130 19.85 38.37 -22.98
C LYS A 130 18.86 39.47 -23.40
N GLU A 131 18.38 39.47 -24.64
CA GLU A 131 17.43 40.47 -25.14
C GLU A 131 15.96 40.13 -24.82
N LEU A 132 15.56 38.85 -24.79
CA LEU A 132 14.19 38.43 -24.42
C LEU A 132 13.90 38.60 -22.93
N PHE A 133 14.87 38.40 -22.03
CA PHE A 133 14.70 38.66 -20.59
C PHE A 133 14.52 40.16 -20.25
N SER A 134 14.61 41.05 -21.24
CA SER A 134 14.41 42.49 -21.08
C SER A 134 12.95 42.93 -21.33
N ASN A 135 12.09 42.06 -21.87
CA ASN A 135 10.73 42.43 -22.29
C ASN A 135 9.68 41.47 -21.69
N PRO A 136 8.78 41.92 -20.79
CA PRO A 136 7.97 41.06 -19.92
C PRO A 136 6.77 40.38 -20.62
N LYS A 137 6.80 40.20 -21.95
CA LYS A 137 5.64 39.71 -22.72
C LYS A 137 5.81 38.39 -23.44
N GLN A 138 6.98 37.74 -23.42
CA GLN A 138 7.13 36.39 -24.01
C GLN A 138 8.36 35.67 -23.44
N ASP A 139 8.16 34.86 -22.39
CA ASP A 139 9.18 33.94 -21.86
C ASP A 139 9.25 32.68 -22.74
N LEU A 140 10.32 32.55 -23.51
CA LEU A 140 10.61 31.39 -24.37
C LEU A 140 11.70 30.55 -23.67
N THR A 141 11.27 29.60 -22.82
CA THR A 141 12.18 28.70 -22.07
C THR A 141 12.30 27.33 -22.75
N MET A 142 13.43 26.64 -22.56
CA MET A 142 13.62 25.26 -23.06
C MET A 142 12.55 24.30 -22.55
N GLU A 143 12.08 24.52 -21.32
CA GLU A 143 10.98 23.76 -20.72
C GLU A 143 9.67 23.92 -21.50
N LYS A 144 9.33 25.12 -21.99
CA LYS A 144 8.12 25.34 -22.82
C LYS A 144 8.26 24.70 -24.21
N LEU A 145 9.45 24.72 -24.80
CA LEU A 145 9.73 24.07 -26.08
C LEU A 145 9.63 22.55 -25.98
N ASN A 146 10.17 21.95 -24.91
CA ASN A 146 10.01 20.52 -24.63
C ASN A 146 8.53 20.16 -24.43
N ASN A 147 7.81 20.92 -23.60
CA ASN A 147 6.37 20.73 -23.39
C ASN A 147 5.54 20.85 -24.69
N LEU A 148 5.91 21.72 -25.62
CA LEU A 148 5.27 21.84 -26.93
C LEU A 148 5.61 20.69 -27.86
N SER A 149 6.87 20.24 -27.85
CA SER A 149 7.33 19.05 -28.57
C SER A 149 6.56 17.81 -28.10
N ASP A 150 6.40 17.64 -26.79
CA ASP A 150 5.66 16.52 -26.20
C ASP A 150 4.17 16.54 -26.56
N LYS A 151 3.55 17.73 -26.62
CA LYS A 151 2.15 17.89 -27.07
C LYS A 151 1.94 17.60 -28.56
N LEU A 152 2.97 17.79 -29.38
CA LEU A 152 2.96 17.54 -30.83
C LEU A 152 3.50 16.15 -31.20
N ALA A 153 4.12 15.44 -30.25
CA ALA A 153 4.65 14.11 -30.46
C ALA A 153 3.53 13.14 -30.86
N LYS A 154 3.87 12.19 -31.74
CA LYS A 154 2.92 11.17 -32.23
C LYS A 154 2.25 10.47 -31.03
N PRO A 155 0.93 10.18 -31.09
CA PRO A 155 0.25 9.41 -30.05
C PRO A 155 1.03 8.12 -29.76
N LEU A 156 1.20 7.80 -28.47
CA LEU A 156 1.86 6.57 -28.05
C LEU A 156 1.07 5.38 -28.57
N ASP A 157 1.67 4.59 -29.44
CA ASP A 157 1.11 3.35 -29.96
C ASP A 157 1.88 2.20 -29.31
N MET A 158 1.23 1.50 -28.38
CA MET A 158 1.86 0.45 -27.58
C MET A 158 1.07 -0.84 -27.65
N ASP A 159 1.81 -1.95 -27.66
CA ASP A 159 1.27 -3.29 -27.49
C ASP A 159 1.70 -3.88 -26.14
N ILE A 160 0.85 -4.70 -25.53
CA ILE A 160 1.24 -5.53 -24.38
C ILE A 160 1.62 -6.92 -24.90
N VAL A 161 2.83 -7.34 -24.58
CA VAL A 161 3.44 -8.58 -25.06
C VAL A 161 3.93 -9.40 -23.89
N GLU A 162 3.68 -10.70 -23.92
CA GLU A 162 4.27 -11.65 -22.98
C GLU A 162 5.59 -12.19 -23.54
N LEU A 163 6.66 -12.09 -22.76
CA LEU A 163 7.94 -12.76 -23.02
C LEU A 163 8.03 -13.99 -22.10
N PRO A 164 8.36 -15.19 -22.62
CA PRO A 164 8.51 -16.37 -21.78
C PRO A 164 9.78 -16.27 -20.91
N SER A 165 9.81 -17.02 -19.80
CA SER A 165 11.09 -17.27 -19.12
C SER A 165 12.08 -17.93 -20.08
N MET A 166 13.34 -17.49 -20.04
CA MET A 166 14.38 -17.99 -20.93
C MET A 166 15.76 -17.94 -20.28
N PHE A 167 16.61 -18.91 -20.60
CA PHE A 167 18.03 -18.81 -20.31
C PHE A 167 18.71 -17.87 -21.30
N VAL A 168 19.46 -16.91 -20.77
CA VAL A 168 20.16 -15.89 -21.54
C VAL A 168 21.62 -15.84 -21.16
N ILE A 169 22.45 -15.40 -22.11
CA ILE A 169 23.82 -14.99 -21.86
C ILE A 169 23.95 -13.51 -22.22
N THR A 170 24.72 -12.78 -21.43
CA THR A 170 24.92 -11.34 -21.58
C THR A 170 26.35 -11.01 -21.99
N SER A 171 26.60 -9.83 -22.56
CA SER A 171 27.96 -9.37 -22.86
C SER A 171 28.76 -8.98 -21.61
N ILE A 172 28.22 -9.15 -20.40
CA ILE A 172 28.91 -8.88 -19.14
C ILE A 172 29.93 -9.98 -18.87
N LEU A 173 31.18 -9.59 -18.61
CA LEU A 173 32.26 -10.49 -18.25
C LEU A 173 32.10 -11.00 -16.81
N THR A 174 32.15 -12.32 -16.66
CA THR A 174 31.96 -13.04 -15.38
C THR A 174 32.88 -12.49 -14.29
N GLY A 175 32.27 -11.94 -13.23
CA GLY A 175 32.99 -11.47 -12.04
C GLY A 175 33.60 -10.07 -12.14
N SER A 176 33.44 -9.38 -13.27
CA SER A 176 33.90 -8.00 -13.46
C SER A 176 32.77 -6.96 -13.51
N GLY A 177 31.55 -7.39 -13.88
CA GLY A 177 30.41 -6.50 -14.07
C GLY A 177 30.51 -5.56 -15.29
N ARG A 178 31.53 -5.72 -16.15
CA ARG A 178 31.75 -4.91 -17.35
C ARG A 178 31.28 -5.62 -18.61
N SER A 179 30.70 -4.87 -19.54
CA SER A 179 30.19 -5.33 -20.84
C SER A 179 31.24 -5.23 -21.94
N GLU A 180 31.52 -6.33 -22.64
CA GLU A 180 32.41 -6.38 -23.81
C GLU A 180 31.69 -6.93 -25.05
N ILE A 181 31.07 -6.05 -25.82
CA ILE A 181 30.22 -6.42 -26.97
C ILE A 181 31.01 -7.10 -28.10
N GLU A 182 32.19 -6.60 -28.47
CA GLU A 182 32.97 -7.15 -29.59
C GLU A 182 33.41 -8.60 -29.32
N ASN A 183 34.03 -8.83 -28.16
CA ASN A 183 34.45 -10.16 -27.72
C ASN A 183 33.25 -11.10 -27.51
N PHE A 184 32.10 -10.57 -27.09
CA PHE A 184 30.86 -11.33 -26.93
C PHE A 184 30.37 -11.88 -28.27
N CYS A 185 30.33 -11.06 -29.32
CA CYS A 185 29.94 -11.49 -30.66
C CYS A 185 30.89 -12.57 -31.22
N ASP A 186 32.20 -12.42 -31.04
CA ASP A 186 33.20 -13.42 -31.45
C ASP A 186 33.03 -14.74 -30.68
N TRP A 187 32.72 -14.66 -29.39
CA TRP A 187 32.49 -15.83 -28.56
C TRP A 187 31.20 -16.57 -28.94
N LEU A 188 30.09 -15.85 -29.17
CA LEU A 188 28.84 -16.45 -29.65
C LEU A 188 29.08 -17.20 -30.98
N SER A 189 29.81 -16.57 -31.91
CA SER A 189 30.16 -17.16 -33.20
C SER A 189 31.03 -18.41 -33.04
N SER A 190 32.06 -18.34 -32.20
CA SER A 190 32.98 -19.46 -31.94
C SER A 190 32.29 -20.66 -31.30
N ASN A 191 31.27 -20.42 -30.48
CA ASN A 191 30.44 -21.45 -29.85
C ASN A 191 29.21 -21.86 -30.68
N GLN A 192 29.10 -21.36 -31.92
CA GLN A 192 27.99 -21.66 -32.85
C GLN A 192 26.61 -21.33 -32.26
N ILE A 193 26.54 -20.31 -31.40
CA ILE A 193 25.28 -19.80 -30.87
C ILE A 193 24.69 -18.86 -31.93
N PRO A 194 23.49 -19.14 -32.46
CA PRO A 194 22.90 -18.30 -33.49
C PRO A 194 22.49 -16.95 -32.90
N PHE A 195 22.85 -15.87 -33.59
CA PHE A 195 22.37 -14.52 -33.28
C PHE A 195 20.88 -14.40 -33.51
N GLY A 196 20.20 -13.67 -32.62
CA GLY A 196 18.83 -13.26 -32.82
C GLY A 196 18.67 -12.44 -34.10
N LYS A 197 17.56 -12.66 -34.82
CA LYS A 197 17.18 -11.83 -35.97
C LYS A 197 16.38 -10.61 -35.49
N PRO A 198 16.36 -9.50 -36.25
CA PRO A 198 15.51 -8.36 -35.91
C PRO A 198 14.04 -8.79 -35.71
N GLY A 199 13.44 -8.41 -34.58
CA GLY A 199 12.06 -8.78 -34.20
C GLY A 199 11.85 -10.24 -33.79
N SER A 200 12.91 -11.02 -33.56
CA SER A 200 12.80 -12.44 -33.17
C SER A 200 12.55 -12.67 -31.67
N ARG A 201 12.67 -11.63 -30.84
CA ARG A 201 12.59 -11.65 -29.37
C ARG A 201 13.60 -12.60 -28.73
N THR A 202 14.80 -12.64 -29.31
CA THR A 202 15.89 -13.51 -28.85
C THR A 202 17.21 -12.77 -28.64
N LEU A 203 17.34 -11.54 -29.11
CA LEU A 203 18.49 -10.67 -28.85
C LEU A 203 17.94 -9.32 -28.42
N PHE A 204 18.41 -8.84 -27.28
CA PHE A 204 18.01 -7.58 -26.69
C PHE A 204 19.25 -6.77 -26.28
N GLU A 205 19.10 -5.46 -26.31
CA GLU A 205 20.04 -4.49 -25.75
C GLU A 205 19.40 -3.85 -24.52
N TYR A 206 20.18 -3.58 -23.48
CA TYR A 206 19.72 -2.79 -22.34
C TYR A 206 20.88 -2.03 -21.71
N GLN A 207 20.56 -0.99 -20.95
CA GLN A 207 21.56 -0.19 -20.24
C GLN A 207 21.71 -0.68 -18.80
N SER A 208 22.96 -0.90 -18.38
CA SER A 208 23.33 -1.24 -17.00
C SER A 208 24.38 -0.23 -16.52
N GLY A 209 23.95 0.78 -15.77
CA GLY A 209 24.80 1.93 -15.43
C GLY A 209 25.15 2.76 -16.66
N GLU A 210 26.44 2.98 -16.92
CA GLU A 210 26.93 3.69 -18.12
C GLU A 210 27.20 2.76 -19.31
N GLU A 211 27.05 1.44 -19.15
CA GLU A 211 27.40 0.46 -20.17
C GLU A 211 26.17 -0.13 -20.89
N ILE A 212 26.32 -0.40 -22.18
CA ILE A 212 25.33 -1.10 -23.00
C ILE A 212 25.62 -2.60 -22.92
N VAL A 213 24.58 -3.39 -22.67
CA VAL A 213 24.66 -4.85 -22.54
C VAL A 213 23.83 -5.50 -23.63
N LEU A 214 24.43 -6.46 -24.35
CA LEU A 214 23.72 -7.37 -25.23
C LEU A 214 23.28 -8.61 -24.46
N MET A 215 22.04 -9.05 -24.67
CA MET A 215 21.45 -10.23 -24.06
C MET A 215 20.90 -11.16 -25.14
N GLN A 216 21.54 -12.32 -25.29
CA GLN A 216 21.18 -13.34 -26.26
C GLN A 216 20.51 -14.53 -25.58
N ARG A 217 19.32 -14.90 -26.05
CA ARG A 217 18.61 -16.12 -25.64
C ARG A 217 19.35 -17.36 -26.12
N LEU A 218 19.47 -18.35 -25.23
CA LEU A 218 20.00 -19.68 -25.53
C LEU A 218 18.87 -20.63 -25.99
N THR A 219 19.19 -21.50 -26.94
CA THR A 219 18.26 -22.53 -27.44
C THR A 219 18.28 -23.78 -26.55
N GLU A 220 17.20 -24.57 -26.57
CA GLU A 220 17.01 -25.75 -25.70
C GLU A 220 18.15 -26.80 -25.78
N THR A 221 18.89 -26.85 -26.90
CA THR A 221 20.09 -27.69 -27.05
C THR A 221 21.23 -27.36 -26.07
N PHE A 222 21.24 -26.16 -25.51
CA PHE A 222 22.16 -25.70 -24.46
C PHE A 222 21.47 -25.55 -23.08
N GLY A 223 20.14 -25.77 -23.01
CA GLY A 223 19.32 -25.57 -21.82
C GLY A 223 18.82 -26.86 -21.15
N ASN A 224 19.04 -28.04 -21.76
CA ASN A 224 18.47 -29.30 -21.25
C ASN A 224 19.43 -30.50 -21.39
N ARG A 225 20.53 -30.49 -20.65
CA ARG A 225 21.20 -31.73 -20.21
C ARG A 225 21.56 -31.65 -18.73
N GLU A 226 20.78 -32.35 -17.92
CA GLU A 226 21.15 -32.81 -16.57
C GLU A 226 21.93 -31.80 -15.70
N GLY A 227 21.32 -30.65 -15.39
CA GLY A 227 21.64 -29.87 -14.19
C GLY A 227 23.06 -29.31 -14.04
N LYS A 228 23.89 -29.31 -15.09
CA LYS A 228 25.19 -28.61 -15.13
C LYS A 228 25.46 -28.06 -16.54
N ASN A 229 25.22 -26.78 -16.72
CA ASN A 229 25.59 -26.06 -17.95
C ASN A 229 27.07 -25.66 -17.88
N SER A 230 27.97 -26.53 -18.35
CA SER A 230 29.42 -26.25 -18.36
C SER A 230 29.80 -24.94 -19.07
N LEU A 231 28.98 -24.48 -20.03
CA LEU A 231 29.20 -23.22 -20.75
C LEU A 231 28.84 -21.97 -19.94
N LEU A 232 27.95 -22.07 -18.95
CA LEU A 232 27.53 -20.94 -18.09
C LEU A 232 28.45 -20.80 -16.86
N GLU A 233 29.03 -21.91 -16.38
CA GLU A 233 29.94 -21.89 -15.23
C GLU A 233 31.41 -21.63 -15.62
N GLU A 234 31.83 -21.97 -16.85
CA GLU A 234 33.22 -21.80 -17.33
C GLU A 234 33.37 -20.76 -18.46
N GLY A 235 32.27 -20.11 -18.86
CA GLY A 235 32.26 -19.08 -19.90
C GLY A 235 32.83 -17.74 -19.41
N PRO A 236 33.46 -16.95 -20.30
CA PRO A 236 33.93 -15.61 -19.94
C PRO A 236 32.78 -14.61 -19.72
N PHE A 237 31.55 -14.98 -20.10
CA PHE A 237 30.37 -14.12 -20.07
C PHE A 237 29.28 -14.67 -19.13
N GLU A 238 28.58 -13.76 -18.45
CA GLU A 238 27.54 -14.10 -17.49
C GLU A 238 26.28 -14.59 -18.19
N GLY A 239 25.77 -15.75 -17.78
CA GLY A 239 24.42 -16.15 -18.13
C GLY A 239 23.54 -16.42 -16.92
N ARG A 240 22.25 -16.16 -17.12
CA ARG A 240 21.23 -16.12 -16.09
C ARG A 240 19.90 -16.60 -16.63
N GLU A 241 18.99 -16.94 -15.73
CA GLU A 241 17.58 -17.09 -16.08
C GLU A 241 16.93 -15.71 -16.15
N PHE A 242 16.26 -15.42 -17.26
CA PHE A 242 15.40 -14.26 -17.44
C PHE A 242 13.97 -14.70 -17.15
N LEU A 243 13.33 -14.13 -16.13
CA LEU A 243 12.05 -14.62 -15.58
C LEU A 243 10.83 -14.36 -16.50
N GLY A 244 10.97 -13.54 -17.55
CA GLY A 244 9.88 -13.27 -18.48
C GLY A 244 8.78 -12.40 -17.89
N GLY A 245 7.56 -12.55 -18.41
CA GLY A 245 6.35 -11.84 -17.97
C GLY A 245 5.83 -10.85 -19.02
N LEU A 246 4.93 -9.95 -18.59
CA LEU A 246 4.34 -8.95 -19.48
C LEU A 246 5.26 -7.74 -19.66
N PHE A 247 5.27 -7.21 -20.88
CA PHE A 247 6.01 -6.02 -21.29
C PHE A 247 5.14 -5.12 -22.17
N ALA A 248 5.21 -3.82 -21.94
CA ALA A 248 4.69 -2.81 -22.85
C ALA A 248 5.73 -2.52 -23.92
N VAL A 249 5.30 -2.51 -25.19
CA VAL A 249 6.18 -2.41 -26.35
C VAL A 249 5.78 -1.23 -27.22
N SER A 250 6.71 -0.34 -27.51
CA SER A 250 6.54 0.74 -28.49
C SER A 250 7.65 0.71 -29.53
N SER A 251 7.35 1.10 -30.77
CA SER A 251 8.37 1.24 -31.81
C SER A 251 8.87 2.67 -31.92
N ALA A 252 10.17 2.83 -32.14
CA ALA A 252 10.83 4.10 -32.42
C ALA A 252 11.84 3.95 -33.56
N TYR A 253 12.27 5.08 -34.11
CA TYR A 253 13.49 5.12 -34.91
C TYR A 253 14.67 5.54 -34.03
N THR A 254 15.88 5.08 -34.36
CA THR A 254 17.09 5.32 -33.54
C THR A 254 17.53 6.79 -33.49
N ASP A 255 17.05 7.62 -34.41
CA ASP A 255 17.27 9.08 -34.44
C ASP A 255 16.24 9.88 -33.63
N GLU A 256 15.28 9.22 -33.01
CA GLU A 256 14.30 9.81 -32.09
C GLU A 256 14.80 9.77 -30.64
N ASP A 257 14.25 10.61 -29.77
CA ASP A 257 14.61 10.64 -28.34
C ASP A 257 14.01 9.42 -27.61
N LEU A 258 14.82 8.37 -27.47
CA LEU A 258 14.43 7.14 -26.81
C LEU A 258 14.17 7.32 -25.32
N GLY A 259 14.86 8.26 -24.66
CA GLY A 259 14.66 8.57 -23.24
C GLY A 259 13.31 9.24 -23.01
N ALA A 260 12.96 10.21 -23.85
CA ALA A 260 11.64 10.84 -23.83
C ALA A 260 10.52 9.83 -24.15
N LEU A 261 10.75 8.91 -25.10
CA LEU A 261 9.79 7.83 -25.38
C LEU A 261 9.61 6.90 -24.18
N GLN A 262 10.70 6.47 -23.55
CA GLN A 262 10.67 5.62 -22.35
C GLN A 262 9.88 6.29 -21.22
N GLN A 263 10.17 7.57 -20.94
CA GLN A 263 9.46 8.38 -19.95
C GLN A 263 7.95 8.43 -20.26
N ARG A 264 7.58 8.73 -21.51
CA ARG A 264 6.17 8.76 -21.93
C ARG A 264 5.49 7.41 -21.83
N MET A 265 6.20 6.31 -22.12
CA MET A 265 5.69 4.94 -21.93
C MET A 265 5.45 4.67 -20.45
N ILE A 266 6.40 4.97 -19.56
CA ILE A 266 6.22 4.80 -18.11
C ILE A 266 5.00 5.59 -17.62
N GLN A 267 4.96 6.89 -17.95
CA GLN A 267 3.88 7.79 -17.55
C GLN A 267 2.51 7.34 -18.07
N SER A 268 2.45 6.68 -19.23
CA SER A 268 1.18 6.18 -19.78
C SER A 268 0.55 5.04 -18.97
N PHE A 269 1.31 4.40 -18.07
CA PHE A 269 0.82 3.36 -17.16
C PHE A 269 0.44 3.88 -15.78
N ASP A 270 0.75 5.14 -15.45
CA ASP A 270 0.38 5.76 -14.17
C ASP A 270 -1.15 5.70 -13.95
N ASP A 271 -1.92 5.97 -15.00
CA ASP A 271 -3.40 5.97 -15.00
C ASP A 271 -4.02 4.82 -15.81
N ASN A 272 -3.25 3.81 -16.18
CA ASN A 272 -3.77 2.70 -16.98
C ASN A 272 -4.62 1.75 -16.10
N PRO A 273 -5.91 1.53 -16.42
CA PRO A 273 -6.81 0.77 -15.57
C PRO A 273 -6.53 -0.74 -15.56
N GLY A 274 -5.79 -1.25 -16.54
CA GLY A 274 -5.54 -2.69 -16.70
C GLY A 274 -4.12 -3.12 -16.32
N TYR A 275 -3.15 -2.23 -16.45
CA TYR A 275 -1.73 -2.55 -16.28
C TYR A 275 -1.00 -1.43 -15.54
N GLU A 276 0.06 -1.79 -14.83
CA GLU A 276 0.98 -0.85 -14.19
C GLU A 276 2.42 -1.29 -14.44
N ILE A 277 3.38 -0.38 -14.26
CA ILE A 277 4.80 -0.72 -14.40
C ILE A 277 5.20 -1.70 -13.30
N ASP A 278 5.92 -2.75 -13.69
CA ASP A 278 6.34 -3.81 -12.76
C ASP A 278 7.67 -3.42 -12.09
N PHE A 279 7.56 -2.72 -10.97
CA PHE A 279 8.68 -2.38 -10.10
C PHE A 279 8.91 -3.47 -9.04
N LEU A 280 10.19 -3.71 -8.72
CA LEU A 280 10.61 -4.41 -7.51
C LEU A 280 10.39 -3.51 -6.28
N HIS A 281 10.35 -4.11 -5.09
CA HIS A 281 10.23 -3.38 -3.81
C HIS A 281 11.30 -2.29 -3.61
N SER A 282 12.42 -2.35 -4.34
CA SER A 282 13.49 -1.34 -4.34
C SER A 282 13.20 -0.11 -5.23
N GLY A 283 12.07 -0.06 -5.94
CA GLY A 283 11.75 0.99 -6.91
C GLY A 283 12.46 0.84 -8.27
N ILE A 284 13.24 -0.23 -8.45
CA ILE A 284 13.88 -0.58 -9.73
C ILE A 284 12.90 -1.43 -10.55
N LEU A 285 12.88 -1.26 -11.88
CA LEU A 285 12.10 -2.14 -12.76
C LEU A 285 12.46 -3.62 -12.56
N ARG A 286 11.49 -4.54 -12.66
CA ARG A 286 11.72 -5.99 -12.62
C ARG A 286 12.82 -6.44 -13.58
N HIS A 287 12.85 -5.81 -14.75
CA HIS A 287 13.89 -5.94 -15.76
C HIS A 287 14.25 -4.56 -16.31
N GLU A 288 15.49 -4.39 -16.73
CA GLU A 288 15.92 -3.18 -17.44
C GLU A 288 15.06 -2.96 -18.69
N THR A 289 14.98 -1.72 -19.16
CA THR A 289 14.27 -1.43 -20.42
C THR A 289 15.01 -2.09 -21.57
N LEU A 290 14.36 -3.04 -22.24
CA LEU A 290 14.97 -3.81 -23.32
C LEU A 290 14.73 -3.12 -24.65
N ILE A 291 15.72 -3.17 -25.52
CA ILE A 291 15.69 -2.64 -26.87
C ILE A 291 15.90 -3.80 -27.82
N GLU A 292 15.12 -3.85 -28.89
CA GLU A 292 15.26 -4.85 -29.94
C GLU A 292 15.24 -4.18 -31.32
N SER A 293 16.24 -4.42 -32.15
CA SER A 293 16.20 -4.00 -33.56
C SER A 293 15.08 -4.72 -34.30
N VAL A 294 14.35 -4.00 -35.15
CA VAL A 294 13.29 -4.55 -36.01
C VAL A 294 13.47 -4.11 -37.45
N PHE A 295 12.86 -4.84 -38.38
CA PHE A 295 12.94 -4.47 -39.79
C PHE A 295 12.28 -3.11 -40.06
N SER A 296 13.06 -2.19 -40.63
CA SER A 296 12.55 -0.92 -41.15
C SER A 296 12.15 -1.06 -42.61
N ALA A 297 10.98 -0.51 -42.97
CA ALA A 297 10.54 -0.42 -44.36
C ALA A 297 11.20 0.76 -45.10
N GLU A 298 11.77 1.71 -44.36
CA GLU A 298 12.49 2.88 -44.88
C GLU A 298 13.97 2.56 -44.95
N SER A 299 14.57 2.61 -46.14
CA SER A 299 15.95 2.12 -46.37
C SER A 299 17.04 2.88 -45.63
N ASN A 300 16.72 4.05 -45.04
CA ASN A 300 17.69 4.98 -44.49
C ASN A 300 17.52 5.23 -42.97
N ARG A 301 16.56 4.60 -42.31
CA ARG A 301 16.32 4.77 -40.86
C ARG A 301 16.20 3.41 -40.19
N GLU A 302 16.95 3.22 -39.11
CA GLU A 302 16.87 2.00 -38.30
C GLU A 302 15.72 2.10 -37.31
N ARG A 303 14.97 1.01 -37.17
CA ARG A 303 13.78 0.94 -36.31
C ARG A 303 14.03 -0.06 -35.18
N ILE A 304 13.58 0.30 -33.99
CA ILE A 304 13.70 -0.51 -32.78
C ILE A 304 12.35 -0.64 -32.08
N ASN A 305 12.24 -1.65 -31.22
CA ASN A 305 11.18 -1.78 -30.24
C ASN A 305 11.76 -1.60 -28.83
N LEU A 306 11.10 -0.77 -28.03
CA LEU A 306 11.39 -0.56 -26.62
C LEU A 306 10.42 -1.39 -25.77
N TYR A 307 10.93 -2.16 -24.80
CA TYR A 307 10.15 -3.03 -23.92
C TYR A 307 10.30 -2.58 -22.47
N ILE A 308 9.18 -2.29 -21.80
CA ILE A 308 9.14 -1.92 -20.38
C ILE A 308 8.34 -2.99 -19.63
N PRO A 309 8.84 -3.57 -18.53
CA PRO A 309 8.11 -4.59 -17.80
C PRO A 309 6.85 -4.00 -17.16
N VAL A 310 5.74 -4.70 -17.33
CA VAL A 310 4.44 -4.34 -16.75
C VAL A 310 3.81 -5.54 -16.07
N ARG A 311 2.88 -5.28 -15.17
CA ARG A 311 2.01 -6.28 -14.55
C ARG A 311 0.56 -5.83 -14.63
N GLN A 312 -0.37 -6.76 -14.48
CA GLN A 312 -1.79 -6.40 -14.41
C GLN A 312 -2.07 -5.65 -13.11
N ARG A 313 -2.80 -4.53 -13.22
CA ARG A 313 -3.25 -3.76 -12.06
C ARG A 313 -4.34 -4.56 -11.34
N LYS A 314 -4.22 -4.72 -10.02
CA LYS A 314 -5.29 -5.34 -9.23
C LYS A 314 -6.51 -4.40 -9.20
N PRO A 315 -7.73 -4.88 -9.48
CA PRO A 315 -8.92 -4.04 -9.40
C PRO A 315 -9.19 -3.61 -7.96
N SER A 316 -9.49 -2.32 -7.74
CA SER A 316 -9.91 -1.80 -6.43
C SER A 316 -11.38 -2.12 -6.17
N PHE A 317 -11.75 -2.47 -4.94
CA PHE A 317 -13.15 -2.73 -4.58
C PHE A 317 -14.01 -1.48 -4.62
N THR A 318 -13.42 -0.29 -4.47
CA THR A 318 -14.11 1.01 -4.50
C THR A 318 -14.64 1.38 -5.89
N ASP A 319 -14.11 0.77 -6.95
CA ASP A 319 -14.56 0.99 -8.34
C ASP A 319 -15.84 0.23 -8.69
N TYR A 320 -16.33 -0.63 -7.79
CA TYR A 320 -17.47 -1.49 -8.04
C TYR A 320 -18.63 -1.17 -7.09
N PRO A 321 -19.88 -1.31 -7.55
CA PRO A 321 -21.04 -1.15 -6.67
C PRO A 321 -21.01 -2.16 -5.52
N GLU A 322 -21.59 -1.78 -4.38
CA GLU A 322 -21.79 -2.70 -3.25
C GLU A 322 -22.66 -3.89 -3.67
N PHE A 323 -22.42 -5.03 -3.04
CA PHE A 323 -23.22 -6.22 -3.21
C PHE A 323 -24.51 -6.13 -2.41
N GLU A 324 -25.49 -6.97 -2.74
CA GLU A 324 -26.80 -6.98 -2.07
C GLU A 324 -26.93 -8.21 -1.18
N LEU A 325 -27.55 -8.05 0.00
CA LEU A 325 -27.92 -9.17 0.88
C LEU A 325 -29.31 -9.68 0.52
N ILE A 326 -29.48 -11.00 0.52
CA ILE A 326 -30.79 -11.64 0.34
C ILE A 326 -31.21 -12.32 1.63
N ASP A 327 -32.32 -11.86 2.19
CA ASP A 327 -33.03 -12.53 3.26
C ASP A 327 -34.08 -13.51 2.69
N ASN A 328 -34.28 -14.65 3.35
CA ASN A 328 -35.32 -15.66 3.03
C ASN A 328 -35.12 -16.48 1.73
N ILE A 329 -33.88 -16.77 1.34
CA ILE A 329 -33.59 -17.77 0.30
C ILE A 329 -33.39 -19.16 0.92
N SER A 330 -33.96 -20.20 0.31
CA SER A 330 -33.76 -21.58 0.77
C SER A 330 -32.42 -22.16 0.30
N PHE A 331 -31.85 -23.09 1.08
CA PHE A 331 -30.62 -23.77 0.67
C PHE A 331 -30.80 -24.56 -0.63
N GLU A 332 -31.99 -25.14 -0.87
CA GLU A 332 -32.31 -25.87 -2.10
C GLU A 332 -32.28 -24.95 -3.35
N GLU A 333 -32.80 -23.73 -3.25
CA GLU A 333 -32.72 -22.75 -4.34
C GLU A 333 -31.28 -22.35 -4.65
N ILE A 334 -30.47 -22.15 -3.61
CA ILE A 334 -29.03 -21.88 -3.72
C ILE A 334 -28.31 -23.02 -4.44
N GLU A 335 -28.58 -24.28 -4.06
CA GLU A 335 -27.94 -25.46 -4.66
C GLU A 335 -28.30 -25.58 -6.15
N ASN A 336 -29.58 -25.39 -6.49
CA ASN A 336 -30.04 -25.43 -7.87
C ASN A 336 -29.42 -24.33 -8.74
N ALA A 337 -29.11 -23.17 -8.15
CA ALA A 337 -28.48 -22.05 -8.86
C ALA A 337 -26.97 -22.24 -9.11
N ASN A 338 -26.30 -23.13 -8.37
CA ASN A 338 -24.85 -23.33 -8.37
C ASN A 338 -24.48 -24.80 -8.69
N PRO A 339 -24.67 -25.25 -9.95
CA PRO A 339 -24.45 -26.66 -10.30
C PRO A 339 -22.97 -27.05 -10.23
N ILE A 340 -22.69 -28.18 -9.60
CA ILE A 340 -21.34 -28.75 -9.50
C ILE A 340 -20.89 -29.29 -10.87
N LEU A 341 -19.67 -28.94 -11.26
CA LEU A 341 -18.95 -29.50 -12.42
C LEU A 341 -18.21 -30.78 -12.02
N GLN A 342 -17.46 -30.71 -10.91
CA GLN A 342 -16.64 -31.80 -10.41
C GLN A 342 -16.49 -31.67 -8.89
N GLU A 343 -16.59 -32.79 -8.16
CA GLU A 343 -16.42 -32.87 -6.71
C GLU A 343 -15.16 -33.65 -6.37
N TYR A 344 -14.42 -33.17 -5.37
CA TYR A 344 -13.22 -33.78 -4.81
C TYR A 344 -13.46 -34.07 -3.32
N THR A 345 -13.36 -35.34 -2.94
CA THR A 345 -13.35 -35.73 -1.51
C THR A 345 -11.91 -35.75 -1.03
N VAL A 346 -11.62 -35.01 0.03
CA VAL A 346 -10.26 -34.89 0.59
C VAL A 346 -9.86 -36.20 1.28
N ASP A 347 -8.68 -36.70 0.92
CA ASP A 347 -8.03 -37.80 1.64
C ASP A 347 -7.12 -37.22 2.73
N PHE A 348 -7.50 -37.37 4.00
CA PHE A 348 -6.77 -36.82 5.14
C PHE A 348 -5.30 -37.30 5.22
N ARG A 349 -4.97 -38.44 4.60
CA ARG A 349 -3.58 -38.96 4.56
C ARG A 349 -2.67 -38.19 3.61
N LYS A 350 -3.26 -37.41 2.70
CA LYS A 350 -2.54 -36.60 1.72
C LYS A 350 -2.45 -35.13 2.14
N ILE A 351 -2.94 -34.75 3.32
CA ILE A 351 -2.89 -33.36 3.79
C ILE A 351 -1.45 -32.96 4.11
N THR A 352 -1.04 -31.78 3.65
CA THR A 352 0.24 -31.17 3.99
C THR A 352 0.08 -30.26 5.20
N GLN A 353 0.82 -30.54 6.26
CA GLN A 353 0.85 -29.73 7.47
C GLN A 353 1.78 -28.53 7.29
N ILE A 354 1.30 -27.31 7.58
CA ILE A 354 2.10 -26.08 7.48
C ILE A 354 2.32 -25.52 8.89
N TYR A 355 3.59 -25.29 9.25
CA TYR A 355 4.06 -24.88 10.59
C TYR A 355 3.81 -25.89 11.73
N TYR A 356 3.65 -27.17 11.39
CA TYR A 356 3.57 -28.30 12.33
C TYR A 356 2.44 -28.17 13.39
N PRO A 357 1.15 -28.08 12.98
CA PRO A 357 0.02 -28.27 13.89
C PRO A 357 0.00 -29.66 14.53
N HIS A 358 -0.82 -29.83 15.57
CA HIS A 358 -1.24 -31.17 15.95
C HIS A 358 -2.30 -31.63 14.95
N PHE A 359 -1.96 -32.69 14.21
CA PHE A 359 -2.86 -33.31 13.24
C PHE A 359 -2.67 -34.83 13.30
N GLN A 360 -3.75 -35.55 13.60
CA GLN A 360 -3.73 -37.02 13.65
C GLN A 360 -5.00 -37.61 13.05
N ILE A 361 -4.84 -38.73 12.35
CA ILE A 361 -5.98 -39.51 11.83
C ILE A 361 -6.30 -40.60 12.85
N LEU A 362 -7.51 -40.58 13.36
CA LEU A 362 -8.00 -41.52 14.35
C LEU A 362 -8.38 -42.86 13.70
N GLU A 363 -8.51 -43.92 14.52
CA GLU A 363 -8.86 -45.27 14.04
C GLU A 363 -10.22 -45.33 13.32
N ASN A 364 -11.15 -44.44 13.68
CA ASN A 364 -12.46 -44.31 13.06
C ASN A 364 -12.42 -43.58 11.69
N GLY A 365 -11.23 -43.12 11.25
CA GLY A 365 -11.02 -42.42 9.98
C GLY A 365 -11.22 -40.90 10.05
N GLU A 366 -11.59 -40.35 11.20
CA GLU A 366 -11.70 -38.90 11.40
C GLU A 366 -10.32 -38.27 11.64
N ALA A 367 -10.17 -36.99 11.29
CA ALA A 367 -8.94 -36.25 11.51
C ALA A 367 -9.10 -35.27 12.67
N GLU A 368 -8.28 -35.43 13.70
CA GLU A 368 -8.16 -34.48 14.79
C GLU A 368 -7.15 -33.39 14.43
N PHE A 369 -7.53 -32.14 14.68
CA PHE A 369 -6.72 -30.96 14.39
C PHE A 369 -6.76 -29.96 15.54
N ILE A 370 -5.57 -29.51 15.95
CA ILE A 370 -5.38 -28.42 16.92
C ILE A 370 -4.25 -27.51 16.40
N ALA A 371 -4.57 -26.24 16.14
CA ALA A 371 -3.59 -25.26 15.71
C ALA A 371 -2.67 -24.82 16.87
N TRP A 372 -3.19 -24.69 18.09
CA TRP A 372 -2.54 -24.10 19.28
C TRP A 372 -2.27 -22.59 19.18
N ILE A 373 -1.74 -22.12 18.04
CA ILE A 373 -1.45 -20.72 17.70
C ILE A 373 -1.83 -20.44 16.24
N SER A 374 -2.14 -19.18 15.91
CA SER A 374 -2.84 -18.77 14.68
C SER A 374 -2.11 -19.04 13.35
N GLN A 375 -0.80 -19.30 13.35
CA GLN A 375 -0.06 -19.51 12.09
C GLN A 375 -0.17 -20.93 11.51
N ARG A 376 -0.67 -21.91 12.27
CA ARG A 376 -0.67 -23.33 11.88
C ARG A 376 -1.90 -23.74 11.09
N LYS A 377 -1.71 -24.40 9.95
CA LYS A 377 -2.76 -24.67 8.96
C LYS A 377 -2.52 -25.96 8.17
N LEU A 378 -3.54 -26.41 7.44
CA LEU A 378 -3.56 -27.63 6.64
C LEU A 378 -3.82 -27.29 5.17
N ASP A 379 -2.88 -27.61 4.28
CA ASP A 379 -3.14 -27.62 2.83
C ASP A 379 -3.77 -28.97 2.47
N ILE A 380 -5.01 -28.93 1.96
CA ILE A 380 -5.75 -30.15 1.62
C ILE A 380 -5.34 -30.73 0.26
N ASN A 381 -4.43 -30.06 -0.46
CA ASN A 381 -3.90 -30.44 -1.78
C ASN A 381 -5.00 -30.61 -2.84
N VAL A 382 -6.06 -29.80 -2.75
CA VAL A 382 -7.11 -29.70 -3.76
C VAL A 382 -7.14 -28.25 -4.27
N ALA A 383 -6.88 -28.08 -5.57
CA ALA A 383 -6.91 -26.80 -6.24
C ALA A 383 -8.16 -26.64 -7.12
N VAL A 384 -8.84 -25.50 -6.99
CA VAL A 384 -10.05 -25.16 -7.76
C VAL A 384 -9.99 -23.71 -8.25
N ARG A 385 -10.77 -23.40 -9.29
CA ARG A 385 -10.96 -22.03 -9.79
C ARG A 385 -12.25 -21.45 -9.23
N LEU A 386 -12.37 -20.14 -9.23
CA LEU A 386 -13.67 -19.48 -9.05
C LEU A 386 -14.59 -19.83 -10.23
N PRO A 387 -15.88 -20.11 -9.97
CA PRO A 387 -16.56 -20.33 -8.70
C PRO A 387 -16.35 -21.76 -8.17
N PHE A 388 -16.35 -21.89 -6.84
CA PHE A 388 -16.18 -23.17 -6.15
C PHE A 388 -17.11 -23.28 -4.92
N ARG A 389 -17.20 -24.48 -4.36
CA ARG A 389 -17.93 -24.79 -3.13
C ARG A 389 -17.04 -25.64 -2.22
N ILE A 390 -17.17 -25.44 -0.91
CA ILE A 390 -16.58 -26.29 0.11
C ILE A 390 -17.63 -26.74 1.12
N ASP A 391 -17.62 -28.03 1.46
CA ASP A 391 -18.46 -28.64 2.48
C ASP A 391 -17.55 -29.31 3.53
N ILE A 392 -17.71 -28.93 4.79
CA ILE A 392 -16.92 -29.44 5.92
C ILE A 392 -17.88 -30.04 6.95
N GLU A 393 -17.69 -31.31 7.27
CA GLU A 393 -18.36 -31.98 8.40
C GLU A 393 -17.36 -32.13 9.55
N PHE A 394 -17.64 -31.49 10.69
CA PHE A 394 -16.71 -31.40 11.81
C PHE A 394 -17.40 -31.29 13.17
N LEU A 395 -16.69 -31.61 14.24
CA LEU A 395 -17.10 -31.36 15.62
C LEU A 395 -16.12 -30.37 16.28
N ALA A 396 -16.67 -29.38 17.00
CA ALA A 396 -15.89 -28.46 17.84
C ALA A 396 -16.07 -28.84 19.32
N GLU A 397 -14.97 -29.02 20.06
CA GLU A 397 -15.01 -29.43 21.48
C GLU A 397 -14.99 -28.22 22.41
N GLU A 398 -16.05 -28.05 23.21
CA GLU A 398 -16.22 -26.91 24.13
C GLU A 398 -15.07 -26.80 25.14
N LYS A 399 -14.69 -27.92 25.76
CA LYS A 399 -13.66 -27.95 26.81
C LYS A 399 -12.29 -27.47 26.32
N SER A 400 -11.96 -27.73 25.05
CA SER A 400 -10.69 -27.30 24.46
C SER A 400 -10.64 -25.79 24.14
N GLU A 401 -11.79 -25.11 24.17
CA GLU A 401 -11.94 -23.68 23.87
C GLU A 401 -12.16 -22.83 25.14
N GLU A 402 -12.05 -23.43 26.34
CA GLU A 402 -12.35 -22.80 27.64
C GLU A 402 -11.37 -21.66 28.01
N TYR A 403 -10.12 -21.73 27.54
CA TYR A 403 -9.04 -20.84 28.00
C TYR A 403 -8.84 -19.56 27.16
N LEU A 404 -9.54 -19.44 26.02
CA LEU A 404 -9.72 -18.21 25.22
C LEU A 404 -8.47 -17.33 25.00
N TRP A 405 -7.48 -17.81 24.23
CA TRP A 405 -6.26 -17.04 23.93
C TRP A 405 -6.39 -16.28 22.60
N GLY A 406 -6.84 -15.02 22.66
CA GLY A 406 -6.82 -14.09 21.53
C GLY A 406 -8.21 -13.67 21.02
N THR A 407 -8.24 -12.98 19.87
CA THR A 407 -9.44 -12.29 19.35
C THR A 407 -10.34 -13.16 18.47
N THR A 408 -9.94 -14.38 18.11
CA THR A 408 -10.68 -15.25 17.16
C THR A 408 -10.70 -16.72 17.60
N GLU A 409 -10.57 -16.98 18.90
CA GLU A 409 -10.56 -18.34 19.45
C GLU A 409 -11.83 -19.11 19.04
N GLY A 410 -11.65 -20.38 18.67
CA GLY A 410 -12.76 -21.28 18.31
C GLY A 410 -13.25 -21.14 16.87
N SER A 411 -12.68 -20.21 16.09
CA SER A 411 -12.99 -20.04 14.67
C SER A 411 -12.59 -21.25 13.81
N LEU A 412 -13.30 -21.41 12.70
CA LEU A 412 -12.93 -22.30 11.60
C LEU A 412 -12.85 -21.47 10.32
N TRP A 413 -11.71 -21.51 9.64
CA TRP A 413 -11.48 -20.76 8.42
C TRP A 413 -10.86 -21.59 7.32
N PHE A 414 -11.05 -21.15 6.08
CA PHE A 414 -10.30 -21.65 4.92
C PHE A 414 -9.88 -20.49 4.03
N SER A 415 -8.87 -20.70 3.19
CA SER A 415 -8.42 -19.72 2.20
C SER A 415 -8.39 -20.30 0.79
N HIS A 416 -8.57 -19.43 -0.20
CA HIS A 416 -8.41 -19.70 -1.63
C HIS A 416 -7.59 -18.55 -2.22
N GLY A 417 -6.34 -18.82 -2.59
CA GLY A 417 -5.37 -17.76 -2.87
C GLY A 417 -5.16 -16.87 -1.64
N ASN A 418 -5.30 -15.56 -1.82
CA ASN A 418 -5.16 -14.57 -0.75
C ASN A 418 -6.44 -14.33 0.06
N CYS A 419 -7.58 -14.87 -0.37
CA CYS A 419 -8.87 -14.60 0.28
C CYS A 419 -9.14 -15.63 1.38
N THR A 420 -9.45 -15.15 2.58
CA THR A 420 -9.80 -15.97 3.75
C THR A 420 -11.30 -15.88 4.05
N TYR A 421 -11.88 -17.01 4.46
CA TYR A 421 -13.29 -17.17 4.77
C TYR A 421 -13.40 -17.84 6.15
N THR A 422 -13.97 -17.13 7.12
CA THR A 422 -13.94 -17.48 8.54
C THR A 422 -15.34 -17.51 9.11
N MET A 423 -15.64 -18.57 9.86
CA MET A 423 -16.82 -18.67 10.70
C MET A 423 -16.40 -18.65 12.17
N ASN A 424 -17.24 -18.03 13.01
CA ASN A 424 -17.00 -17.85 14.44
C ASN A 424 -15.75 -17.00 14.73
N ALA A 425 -15.61 -15.87 14.01
CA ALA A 425 -14.55 -14.87 14.22
C ALA A 425 -14.93 -13.85 15.31
N GLU A 426 -13.98 -12.97 15.66
CA GLU A 426 -14.18 -11.86 16.62
C GLU A 426 -14.68 -12.34 18.01
N ASN A 427 -14.06 -13.41 18.50
CA ASN A 427 -14.37 -14.09 19.76
C ASN A 427 -13.31 -13.79 20.81
N TYR A 428 -13.41 -12.59 21.38
CA TYR A 428 -12.57 -12.16 22.49
C TYR A 428 -12.79 -13.02 23.75
N ALA A 429 -11.78 -13.05 24.63
CA ALA A 429 -11.83 -13.78 25.89
C ALA A 429 -12.95 -13.29 26.83
N ASP A 430 -13.24 -11.99 26.81
CA ASP A 430 -14.39 -11.44 27.53
C ASP A 430 -15.70 -11.85 26.84
N ILE A 431 -16.56 -12.54 27.60
CA ILE A 431 -17.88 -12.99 27.16
C ILE A 431 -18.72 -11.81 26.63
N ALA A 432 -18.58 -10.61 27.20
CA ALA A 432 -19.31 -9.42 26.76
C ALA A 432 -18.87 -8.90 25.39
N LEU A 433 -17.66 -9.26 24.93
CA LEU A 433 -17.08 -8.79 23.67
C LEU A 433 -17.21 -9.80 22.52
N LYS A 434 -17.65 -11.04 22.79
CA LYS A 434 -17.83 -12.08 21.76
C LYS A 434 -18.83 -11.65 20.70
N GLN A 435 -18.39 -11.68 19.44
CA GLN A 435 -19.25 -11.35 18.30
C GLN A 435 -19.78 -12.59 17.59
N HIS A 436 -19.09 -13.74 17.61
CA HIS A 436 -19.42 -14.91 16.78
C HIS A 436 -19.67 -14.50 15.32
N ALA A 437 -18.71 -13.79 14.72
CA ALA A 437 -18.87 -13.18 13.41
C ALA A 437 -18.62 -14.17 12.26
N ILE A 438 -19.24 -13.91 11.11
CA ILE A 438 -18.79 -14.41 9.81
C ILE A 438 -17.89 -13.34 9.21
N VAL A 439 -16.64 -13.69 8.90
CA VAL A 439 -15.66 -12.78 8.30
C VAL A 439 -15.17 -13.36 6.99
N PHE A 440 -15.14 -12.60 5.91
CA PHE A 440 -14.60 -13.07 4.64
C PHE A 440 -14.01 -11.96 3.79
N GLN A 441 -13.04 -12.31 2.96
CA GLN A 441 -12.52 -11.45 1.91
C GLN A 441 -13.17 -11.77 0.58
N GLN A 442 -13.56 -10.74 -0.18
CA GLN A 442 -14.13 -10.96 -1.50
C GLN A 442 -13.07 -11.55 -2.46
N PRO A 443 -13.44 -12.55 -3.27
CA PRO A 443 -12.58 -13.03 -4.34
C PRO A 443 -12.12 -11.89 -5.26
N VAL A 444 -10.86 -11.91 -5.68
CA VAL A 444 -10.21 -10.92 -6.56
C VAL A 444 -9.94 -9.56 -5.91
N LEU A 445 -10.90 -9.02 -5.16
CA LEU A 445 -10.82 -7.69 -4.56
C LEU A 445 -10.16 -7.68 -3.17
N GLU A 446 -10.15 -8.81 -2.48
CA GLU A 446 -9.46 -9.05 -1.19
C GLU A 446 -9.92 -8.16 -0.01
N ASN A 447 -10.94 -7.32 -0.19
CA ASN A 447 -11.51 -6.49 0.87
C ASN A 447 -12.37 -7.32 1.82
N GLU A 448 -12.20 -7.05 3.12
CA GLU A 448 -12.79 -7.85 4.20
C GLU A 448 -14.17 -7.32 4.62
N TYR A 449 -15.08 -8.25 4.89
CA TYR A 449 -16.38 -7.99 5.49
C TYR A 449 -16.52 -8.78 6.78
N SER A 450 -17.10 -8.16 7.80
CA SER A 450 -17.40 -8.79 9.09
C SER A 450 -18.88 -8.62 9.43
N TYR A 451 -19.56 -9.74 9.65
CA TYR A 451 -20.96 -9.78 10.03
C TYR A 451 -21.10 -10.42 11.42
N PRO A 452 -21.28 -9.61 12.47
CA PRO A 452 -21.35 -10.11 13.84
C PRO A 452 -22.66 -10.89 14.09
N LYS A 453 -22.61 -11.79 15.07
CA LYS A 453 -23.74 -12.53 15.68
C LYS A 453 -24.42 -13.58 14.79
N ILE A 454 -23.85 -13.90 13.63
CA ILE A 454 -24.41 -14.88 12.69
C ILE A 454 -23.52 -16.10 12.42
N GLY A 455 -22.32 -16.15 13.02
CA GLY A 455 -21.29 -17.18 12.79
C GLY A 455 -21.07 -18.17 13.93
N ASP A 456 -21.96 -18.22 14.93
CA ASP A 456 -21.83 -19.13 16.08
C ASP A 456 -21.83 -20.62 15.67
N ILE A 457 -20.89 -21.40 16.22
CA ILE A 457 -20.72 -22.84 15.95
C ILE A 457 -21.16 -23.63 17.18
N PRO A 458 -22.19 -24.50 17.06
CA PRO A 458 -22.56 -25.41 18.15
C PRO A 458 -21.43 -26.37 18.54
N HIS A 459 -21.08 -26.42 19.83
CA HIS A 459 -20.08 -27.33 20.36
C HIS A 459 -20.63 -28.72 20.69
N ASN A 460 -19.71 -29.69 20.81
CA ASN A 460 -19.95 -31.07 21.23
C ASN A 460 -20.99 -31.83 20.38
N CYS A 461 -21.26 -31.37 19.16
CA CYS A 461 -22.05 -32.05 18.15
C CYS A 461 -21.39 -31.92 16.77
N TYR A 462 -21.74 -32.80 15.84
CA TYR A 462 -21.28 -32.66 14.45
C TYR A 462 -22.05 -31.57 13.73
N ASN A 463 -21.29 -30.69 13.11
CA ASN A 463 -21.75 -29.59 12.28
C ASN A 463 -21.43 -29.88 10.82
N ARG A 464 -22.31 -29.44 9.93
CA ARG A 464 -22.07 -29.38 8.48
C ARG A 464 -22.07 -27.93 8.05
N MET A 465 -20.89 -27.44 7.66
CA MET A 465 -20.69 -26.11 7.12
C MET A 465 -20.53 -26.19 5.60
N THR A 466 -21.24 -25.31 4.87
CA THR A 466 -21.12 -25.17 3.43
C THR A 466 -20.87 -23.71 3.07
N TRP A 467 -19.82 -23.45 2.31
CA TRP A 467 -19.58 -22.16 1.65
C TRP A 467 -19.64 -22.36 0.14
N ILE A 468 -20.37 -21.49 -0.55
CA ILE A 468 -20.40 -21.46 -2.01
C ILE A 468 -19.87 -20.09 -2.44
N VAL A 469 -18.74 -20.07 -3.13
CA VAL A 469 -18.20 -18.89 -3.78
C VAL A 469 -18.67 -18.93 -5.24
N GLY A 470 -19.94 -18.57 -5.45
CA GLY A 470 -20.68 -18.79 -6.69
C GLY A 470 -20.73 -17.59 -7.63
N GLU A 471 -21.09 -17.82 -8.90
CA GLU A 471 -21.34 -16.75 -9.90
C GLU A 471 -22.67 -16.02 -9.68
N LYS A 472 -23.54 -16.53 -8.79
CA LYS A 472 -24.88 -16.00 -8.53
C LYS A 472 -25.13 -15.72 -7.06
N HIS A 473 -24.65 -16.59 -6.19
CA HIS A 473 -24.86 -16.51 -4.75
C HIS A 473 -23.55 -16.76 -4.02
N PHE A 474 -23.34 -16.01 -2.95
CA PHE A 474 -22.30 -16.25 -1.95
C PHE A 474 -22.93 -16.56 -0.59
N PRO A 475 -23.38 -17.79 -0.37
CA PRO A 475 -23.98 -18.22 0.88
C PRO A 475 -22.99 -18.86 1.85
N VAL A 476 -23.28 -18.67 3.14
CA VAL A 476 -22.72 -19.43 4.26
C VAL A 476 -23.85 -20.19 4.93
N VAL A 477 -23.73 -21.52 4.98
CA VAL A 477 -24.76 -22.41 5.48
C VAL A 477 -24.19 -23.26 6.60
N LEU A 478 -24.89 -23.34 7.73
CA LEU A 478 -24.53 -24.17 8.86
C LEU A 478 -25.72 -25.04 9.27
N ASN A 479 -25.53 -26.36 9.26
CA ASN A 479 -26.55 -27.35 9.64
C ASN A 479 -27.87 -27.18 8.87
N GLY A 480 -27.79 -26.81 7.58
CA GLY A 480 -28.93 -26.58 6.70
C GLY A 480 -29.58 -25.19 6.82
N GLN A 481 -29.15 -24.37 7.77
CA GLN A 481 -29.61 -22.99 7.91
C GLN A 481 -28.68 -22.03 7.14
N VAL A 482 -29.24 -21.23 6.24
CA VAL A 482 -28.53 -20.13 5.59
C VAL A 482 -28.29 -19.03 6.62
N ARG A 483 -27.02 -18.79 6.97
CA ARG A 483 -26.59 -17.76 7.94
C ARG A 483 -26.30 -16.43 7.26
N PHE A 484 -25.80 -16.50 6.03
CA PHE A 484 -25.46 -15.36 5.20
C PHE A 484 -25.72 -15.72 3.74
N CYS A 485 -26.20 -14.78 2.92
CA CYS A 485 -26.22 -14.92 1.47
C CYS A 485 -26.17 -13.54 0.81
N GLY A 486 -25.09 -13.27 0.08
CA GLY A 486 -25.01 -12.08 -0.77
C GLY A 486 -25.02 -12.42 -2.26
N VAL A 487 -25.46 -11.44 -3.06
CA VAL A 487 -25.51 -11.49 -4.52
C VAL A 487 -24.94 -10.21 -5.10
N ASN A 488 -24.71 -10.18 -6.41
CA ASN A 488 -24.16 -9.00 -7.11
C ASN A 488 -22.78 -8.57 -6.60
N PHE A 489 -22.01 -9.50 -6.04
CA PHE A 489 -20.61 -9.25 -5.74
C PHE A 489 -19.85 -8.90 -7.04
N PRO A 490 -18.92 -7.92 -7.01
CA PRO A 490 -18.13 -7.52 -8.18
C PRO A 490 -17.51 -8.69 -8.95
N TYR A 491 -16.89 -9.65 -8.23
CA TYR A 491 -16.26 -10.82 -8.84
C TYR A 491 -17.25 -11.70 -9.63
N MET A 492 -18.54 -11.72 -9.24
CA MET A 492 -19.56 -12.52 -9.91
C MET A 492 -19.71 -12.10 -11.37
N ASN A 493 -19.40 -10.84 -11.72
CA ASN A 493 -19.49 -10.32 -13.09
C ASN A 493 -18.14 -10.25 -13.82
N MET A 494 -17.05 -10.68 -13.19
CA MET A 494 -15.72 -10.73 -13.81
C MET A 494 -15.56 -11.97 -14.70
N ASN A 495 -14.70 -11.88 -15.71
CA ASN A 495 -14.31 -13.03 -16.52
C ASN A 495 -13.13 -13.76 -15.86
N LEU A 496 -13.42 -14.75 -15.03
CA LEU A 496 -12.42 -15.48 -14.24
C LEU A 496 -11.97 -16.79 -14.90
N HIS A 497 -12.39 -17.03 -16.15
CA HIS A 497 -12.22 -18.34 -16.80
C HIS A 497 -10.75 -18.69 -17.12
N LEU A 498 -9.86 -17.69 -17.13
CA LEU A 498 -8.41 -17.83 -17.35
C LEU A 498 -7.59 -17.85 -16.06
N GLN A 499 -8.21 -17.71 -14.88
CA GLN A 499 -7.47 -17.78 -13.63
C GLN A 499 -6.93 -19.19 -13.38
N GLU A 500 -5.71 -19.25 -12.85
CA GLU A 500 -5.10 -20.49 -12.41
C GLU A 500 -5.84 -21.06 -11.18
N PRO A 501 -6.07 -22.38 -11.11
CA PRO A 501 -6.61 -23.02 -9.91
C PRO A 501 -5.74 -22.75 -8.68
N GLN A 502 -6.36 -22.40 -7.55
CA GLN A 502 -5.66 -22.18 -6.28
C GLN A 502 -5.99 -23.30 -5.29
N SER A 503 -4.99 -23.73 -4.50
CA SER A 503 -5.18 -24.70 -3.41
C SER A 503 -6.05 -24.13 -2.30
N ILE A 504 -6.85 -25.00 -1.68
CA ILE A 504 -7.61 -24.67 -0.48
C ILE A 504 -6.77 -25.00 0.76
N ILE A 505 -6.62 -24.02 1.64
CA ILE A 505 -5.94 -24.19 2.94
C ILE A 505 -6.97 -24.01 4.05
N ILE A 506 -6.93 -24.84 5.09
CA ILE A 506 -7.88 -24.81 6.21
C ILE A 506 -7.12 -24.57 7.51
N GLY A 507 -7.69 -23.78 8.40
CA GLY A 507 -7.13 -23.52 9.71
C GLY A 507 -8.19 -23.18 10.76
N THR A 508 -7.72 -23.04 11.99
CA THR A 508 -8.50 -22.63 13.16
C THR A 508 -7.61 -21.72 13.99
N ASN A 509 -8.17 -20.71 14.66
CA ASN A 509 -7.39 -19.90 15.59
C ASN A 509 -7.60 -20.40 17.02
N GLY A 510 -6.48 -20.55 17.75
CA GLY A 510 -6.47 -20.96 19.14
C GLY A 510 -6.16 -22.45 19.40
N GLN A 511 -6.45 -22.89 20.63
CA GLN A 511 -6.25 -24.26 21.13
C GLN A 511 -7.49 -25.15 20.95
N GLY A 512 -8.59 -24.59 20.44
CA GLY A 512 -9.82 -25.31 20.18
C GLY A 512 -9.66 -26.51 19.24
N LYS A 513 -9.91 -27.70 19.76
CA LYS A 513 -9.83 -28.98 19.04
C LYS A 513 -11.01 -29.14 18.09
N LYS A 514 -10.69 -29.47 16.82
CA LYS A 514 -11.66 -29.84 15.80
C LYS A 514 -11.47 -31.29 15.37
N LEU A 515 -12.57 -32.03 15.23
CA LEU A 515 -12.59 -33.37 14.63
C LEU A 515 -13.26 -33.27 13.26
N PHE A 516 -12.49 -33.40 12.18
CA PHE A 516 -13.01 -33.43 10.81
C PHE A 516 -13.42 -34.85 10.43
N ARG A 517 -14.68 -35.02 10.03
CA ARG A 517 -15.18 -36.28 9.50
C ARG A 517 -15.07 -36.35 7.99
N SER A 518 -15.37 -35.26 7.30
CA SER A 518 -15.23 -35.18 5.84
C SER A 518 -15.05 -33.75 5.37
N ILE A 519 -14.22 -33.57 4.34
CA ILE A 519 -14.06 -32.30 3.63
C ILE A 519 -14.24 -32.59 2.14
N LYS A 520 -15.13 -31.83 1.50
CA LYS A 520 -15.40 -31.91 0.07
C LYS A 520 -15.22 -30.54 -0.55
N VAL A 521 -14.55 -30.48 -1.68
CA VAL A 521 -14.40 -29.27 -2.48
C VAL A 521 -14.96 -29.55 -3.87
N SER A 522 -15.80 -28.66 -4.36
CA SER A 522 -16.47 -28.80 -5.64
C SER A 522 -16.15 -27.63 -6.56
N GLN A 523 -15.66 -27.93 -7.75
CA GLN A 523 -15.61 -26.95 -8.85
C GLN A 523 -17.04 -26.76 -9.35
N LEU A 524 -17.51 -25.52 -9.40
CA LEU A 524 -18.84 -25.19 -9.93
C LEU A 524 -18.75 -24.93 -11.44
N LYS A 525 -19.86 -25.14 -12.17
CA LYS A 525 -19.94 -24.87 -13.62
C LYS A 525 -19.92 -23.36 -13.88
N THR A 526 -19.21 -22.94 -14.92
CA THR A 526 -19.10 -21.54 -15.36
C THR A 526 -19.57 -21.34 -16.79
N THR A 527 -19.96 -20.10 -17.10
CA THR A 527 -20.19 -19.67 -18.48
C THR A 527 -19.24 -18.52 -18.81
N PRO A 528 -18.44 -18.57 -19.89
CA PRO A 528 -17.52 -17.49 -20.23
C PRO A 528 -18.25 -16.15 -20.40
N LYS A 529 -17.89 -15.13 -19.60
CA LYS A 529 -18.43 -13.78 -19.72
C LYS A 529 -17.54 -12.96 -20.65
N THR A 530 -18.05 -12.56 -21.82
CA THR A 530 -17.37 -11.59 -22.70
C THR A 530 -17.53 -10.19 -22.10
N ASN A 531 -16.55 -9.73 -21.32
CA ASN A 531 -16.61 -8.40 -20.69
C ASN A 531 -16.35 -7.31 -21.73
N THR A 532 -17.42 -6.62 -22.12
CA THR A 532 -17.36 -5.26 -22.66
C THR A 532 -17.80 -4.36 -21.51
N ILE A 533 -16.88 -3.93 -20.65
CA ILE A 533 -17.22 -2.91 -19.65
C ILE A 533 -17.36 -1.58 -20.39
N LYS A 534 -18.60 -1.17 -20.61
CA LYS A 534 -18.95 0.21 -20.96
C LYS A 534 -18.58 1.09 -19.77
N GLY A 535 -17.70 2.07 -20.00
CA GLY A 535 -17.88 3.34 -19.31
C GLY A 535 -16.71 3.98 -18.59
N THR A 536 -15.47 3.50 -18.62
CA THR A 536 -14.39 4.22 -17.91
C THR A 536 -13.12 4.18 -18.72
N MET A 537 -12.87 5.29 -19.41
CA MET A 537 -11.56 5.75 -19.89
C MET A 537 -11.83 7.16 -20.38
N GLN A 538 -11.79 8.10 -19.44
CA GLN A 538 -11.49 9.50 -19.70
C GLN A 538 -10.16 9.72 -19.01
N ILE A 539 -9.12 9.97 -19.82
CA ILE A 539 -7.77 10.26 -19.37
C ILE A 539 -7.68 11.77 -19.21
N ASN A 540 -7.28 12.23 -18.03
CA ASN A 540 -6.78 13.58 -17.79
C ASN A 540 -5.41 13.44 -17.14
N VAL A 541 -4.40 13.97 -17.84
CA VAL A 541 -2.99 13.88 -17.51
C VAL A 541 -2.65 14.79 -16.32
N LYS A 542 -2.08 14.18 -15.28
CA LYS A 542 -1.12 14.66 -14.25
C LYS A 542 -0.82 13.42 -13.35
N GLN A 543 0.23 13.42 -12.54
CA GLN A 543 0.51 12.31 -11.61
C GLN A 543 -0.61 12.20 -10.56
N SER A 544 -1.46 11.17 -10.65
CA SER A 544 -2.65 11.03 -9.80
C SER A 544 -2.36 10.36 -8.47
N ASN A 545 -1.40 9.43 -8.43
CA ASN A 545 -1.10 8.62 -7.25
C ASN A 545 0.41 8.52 -7.04
N ASN A 546 0.85 8.52 -5.78
CA ASN A 546 2.23 8.18 -5.41
C ASN A 546 2.27 7.62 -3.98
N THR A 547 3.19 6.71 -3.69
CA THR A 547 3.44 6.14 -2.36
C THR A 547 4.94 6.02 -2.13
N LEU A 548 5.39 6.31 -0.92
CA LEU A 548 6.79 6.14 -0.56
C LEU A 548 7.23 4.67 -0.72
N PRO A 549 8.42 4.41 -1.26
CA PRO A 549 8.87 3.05 -1.57
C PRO A 549 9.32 2.25 -0.33
N ASN A 550 9.70 2.93 0.76
CA ASN A 550 10.31 2.31 1.94
C ASN A 550 9.34 2.16 3.11
N LEU A 551 8.11 1.72 2.86
CA LEU A 551 7.10 1.53 3.90
C LEU A 551 7.55 0.48 4.91
N ARG A 552 7.47 0.84 6.19
CA ARG A 552 7.65 -0.10 7.30
C ARG A 552 6.75 0.26 8.46
N GLN A 553 6.57 -0.70 9.36
CA GLN A 553 5.93 -0.50 10.64
C GLN A 553 6.63 0.64 11.41
N ILE A 554 5.83 1.58 11.92
CA ILE A 554 6.32 2.77 12.65
C ILE A 554 6.69 2.39 14.09
N VAL A 555 5.83 1.60 14.72
CA VAL A 555 5.92 1.23 16.15
C VAL A 555 5.85 -0.29 16.29
N HIS A 556 6.80 -0.88 17.01
CA HIS A 556 6.86 -2.29 17.37
C HIS A 556 6.44 -2.46 18.83
N GLY A 557 5.16 -2.79 19.06
CA GLY A 557 4.62 -3.00 20.41
C GLY A 557 5.35 -4.13 21.15
N GLU A 558 5.81 -5.16 20.44
CA GLU A 558 6.62 -6.26 20.95
C GLU A 558 8.00 -5.84 21.47
N TYR A 559 8.52 -4.68 21.03
CA TYR A 559 9.76 -4.09 21.50
C TYR A 559 9.53 -3.01 22.57
N GLY A 560 8.29 -2.90 23.09
CA GLY A 560 7.90 -1.93 24.11
C GLY A 560 7.80 -0.50 23.59
N GLN A 561 7.66 -0.32 22.28
CA GLN A 561 7.44 1.00 21.69
C GLN A 561 5.97 1.39 21.87
N ASN A 562 5.72 2.44 22.64
CA ASN A 562 4.37 2.88 22.99
C ASN A 562 4.05 4.29 22.47
N TYR A 563 5.05 5.02 21.98
CA TYR A 563 4.89 6.44 21.65
C TYR A 563 5.11 6.71 20.17
N TRP A 564 4.04 7.10 19.49
CA TRP A 564 3.98 7.06 18.03
C TRP A 564 4.79 8.17 17.37
N PHE A 565 4.90 9.35 18.00
CA PHE A 565 5.70 10.46 17.49
C PHE A 565 7.17 10.06 17.26
N ASN A 566 7.79 9.32 18.20
CA ASN A 566 9.20 8.94 18.09
C ASN A 566 9.44 8.01 16.90
N GLY A 567 8.51 7.07 16.66
CA GLY A 567 8.57 6.20 15.48
C GLY A 567 8.36 6.98 14.18
N CYS A 568 7.42 7.93 14.17
CA CYS A 568 7.19 8.81 13.02
C CYS A 568 8.44 9.64 12.70
N ALA A 569 9.06 10.24 13.72
CA ALA A 569 10.27 11.04 13.56
C ALA A 569 11.46 10.21 13.07
N ALA A 570 11.69 9.04 13.65
CA ALA A 570 12.73 8.11 13.20
C ALA A 570 12.50 7.67 11.74
N TYR A 571 11.26 7.39 11.36
CA TYR A 571 10.92 7.02 9.98
C TYR A 571 11.20 8.15 8.98
N VAL A 572 10.86 9.41 9.32
CA VAL A 572 11.21 10.55 8.47
C VAL A 572 12.72 10.69 8.31
N MET A 573 13.50 10.53 9.39
CA MET A 573 14.95 10.62 9.31
C MET A 573 15.57 9.51 8.47
N GLU A 574 15.02 8.29 8.55
CA GLU A 574 15.42 7.18 7.69
C GLU A 574 15.14 7.46 6.20
N CYS A 575 13.97 8.02 5.86
CA CYS A 575 13.67 8.46 4.49
C CYS A 575 14.66 9.54 4.00
N LEU A 576 15.19 10.34 4.91
CA LEU A 576 16.23 11.35 4.63
C LEU A 576 17.66 10.76 4.62
N GLY A 577 17.82 9.46 4.84
CA GLY A 577 19.11 8.77 4.85
C GLY A 577 19.90 8.85 6.16
N GLU A 578 19.28 9.27 7.26
CA GLU A 578 19.93 9.49 8.56
C GLU A 578 19.58 8.36 9.56
N SER A 579 20.19 7.18 9.39
CA SER A 579 19.89 6.00 10.21
C SER A 579 20.27 6.11 11.69
N ASP A 580 21.16 7.05 12.03
CA ASP A 580 21.61 7.28 13.41
C ASP A 580 20.52 7.94 14.29
N TYR A 581 19.48 8.52 13.67
CA TYR A 581 18.36 9.14 14.38
C TYR A 581 17.19 8.17 14.55
N ASP A 582 17.41 7.16 15.40
CA ASP A 582 16.46 6.08 15.64
C ASP A 582 15.32 6.42 16.62
N TYR A 583 14.41 5.47 16.82
CA TYR A 583 13.29 5.59 17.77
C TYR A 583 13.76 5.96 19.18
N TRP A 584 14.86 5.35 19.65
CA TRP A 584 15.33 5.49 21.03
C TRP A 584 15.95 6.86 21.27
N LEU A 585 16.65 7.42 20.27
CA LEU A 585 17.09 8.82 20.29
C LEU A 585 15.89 9.75 20.48
N PHE A 586 14.86 9.63 19.64
CA PHE A 586 13.68 10.51 19.73
C PHE A 586 12.94 10.33 21.05
N ALA A 587 12.75 9.10 21.53
CA ALA A 587 12.14 8.83 22.84
C ALA A 587 12.93 9.44 24.01
N GLY A 588 14.25 9.53 23.90
CA GLY A 588 15.06 10.27 24.86
C GLY A 588 14.97 11.79 24.70
N LEU A 589 14.92 12.31 23.47
CA LEU A 589 14.81 13.75 23.18
C LEU A 589 13.48 14.35 23.66
N THR A 590 12.38 13.65 23.39
CA THR A 590 11.03 14.00 23.87
C THR A 590 10.90 13.85 25.38
N GLY A 591 11.70 12.96 25.97
CA GLY A 591 11.74 12.69 27.40
C GLY A 591 10.82 11.56 27.84
N GLU A 592 10.19 10.86 26.90
CA GLU A 592 9.22 9.78 27.15
C GLU A 592 9.84 8.51 27.72
N ASN A 593 11.17 8.38 27.62
CA ASN A 593 11.93 7.34 28.32
C ASN A 593 12.21 7.67 29.80
N PHE A 594 12.01 8.92 30.23
CA PHE A 594 12.50 9.39 31.53
C PHE A 594 11.38 9.93 32.43
N ILE A 595 10.34 10.50 31.83
CA ILE A 595 9.43 11.39 32.52
C ILE A 595 8.09 10.71 32.70
N GLN A 596 7.64 10.63 33.94
CA GLN A 596 6.27 10.25 34.25
C GLN A 596 5.32 11.39 33.93
N ILE A 597 4.12 11.06 33.46
CA ILE A 597 3.02 12.01 33.26
C ILE A 597 1.87 11.72 34.21
N PHE A 598 1.12 12.76 34.58
CA PHE A 598 -0.15 12.62 35.30
C PHE A 598 -1.08 13.79 34.97
N SER A 599 -2.34 13.47 34.64
CA SER A 599 -3.37 14.48 34.38
C SER A 599 -4.20 14.77 35.64
N LYS A 600 -4.59 16.02 35.83
CA LYS A 600 -5.40 16.48 36.97
C LYS A 600 -6.88 16.59 36.63
N ASP A 601 -7.24 16.50 35.34
CA ASP A 601 -8.59 16.74 34.87
C ASP A 601 -9.12 15.63 33.95
N HIS A 602 -8.51 15.40 32.79
CA HIS A 602 -8.93 14.40 31.81
C HIS A 602 -7.75 13.79 31.05
N PHE A 603 -8.01 12.68 30.37
CA PHE A 603 -7.02 12.01 29.53
C PHE A 603 -6.61 12.88 28.32
N ARG A 604 -5.32 12.95 28.03
CA ARG A 604 -4.72 13.90 27.07
C ARG A 604 -3.77 13.25 26.09
N GLY A 605 -3.56 11.94 26.14
CA GLY A 605 -2.35 11.41 25.54
C GLY A 605 -1.82 10.15 26.15
N ASP A 606 -0.96 9.49 25.38
CA ASP A 606 -0.20 8.33 25.80
C ASP A 606 1.20 8.74 26.30
N GLY A 607 1.74 9.88 25.83
CA GLY A 607 3.09 10.33 26.16
C GLY A 607 3.25 11.82 26.49
N VAL A 608 4.50 12.22 26.74
CA VAL A 608 4.88 13.61 27.05
C VAL A 608 4.53 14.55 25.90
N MET A 609 4.70 14.08 24.66
CA MET A 609 4.42 14.89 23.47
C MET A 609 2.94 15.22 23.34
N ASP A 610 2.05 14.25 23.58
CA ASP A 610 0.60 14.46 23.54
C ASP A 610 0.14 15.50 24.57
N TYR A 611 0.67 15.39 25.80
CA TYR A 611 0.36 16.34 26.87
C TYR A 611 0.81 17.75 26.53
N ARG A 612 2.04 17.92 26.01
CA ARG A 612 2.55 19.24 25.60
C ARG A 612 1.76 19.80 24.41
N MET A 613 1.35 18.95 23.48
CA MET A 613 0.54 19.30 22.31
C MET A 613 -0.94 19.52 22.65
N SER A 614 -1.39 19.13 23.85
CA SER A 614 -2.74 19.42 24.35
C SER A 614 -2.94 20.89 24.77
N GLU A 615 -1.84 21.65 24.90
CA GLU A 615 -1.90 23.08 25.18
C GLU A 615 -2.11 23.89 23.88
N PRO A 616 -3.04 24.87 23.88
CA PRO A 616 -3.29 25.71 22.71
C PRO A 616 -2.01 26.43 22.23
N SER A 617 -1.73 26.31 20.93
CA SER A 617 -0.59 26.98 20.26
C SER A 617 0.80 26.54 20.75
N ASN A 618 0.93 25.41 21.45
CA ASN A 618 2.22 24.88 21.91
C ASN A 618 2.90 23.94 20.90
N HIS A 619 2.52 24.02 19.62
CA HIS A 619 3.03 23.13 18.57
C HIS A 619 4.51 23.34 18.22
N SER A 620 5.14 24.43 18.66
CA SER A 620 6.58 24.66 18.47
C SER A 620 7.46 23.63 19.17
N VAL A 621 6.89 22.84 20.10
CA VAL A 621 7.59 21.73 20.75
C VAL A 621 8.08 20.67 19.76
N VAL A 622 7.26 20.27 18.79
CA VAL A 622 7.67 19.24 17.82
C VAL A 622 8.77 19.77 16.91
N GLU A 623 8.74 21.06 16.57
CA GLU A 623 9.78 21.70 15.77
C GLU A 623 11.10 21.82 16.54
N GLU A 624 11.04 22.04 17.86
CA GLU A 624 12.22 22.08 18.74
C GLU A 624 12.97 20.74 18.74
N ILE A 625 12.26 19.61 18.67
CA ILE A 625 12.88 18.28 18.64
C ILE A 625 13.75 18.12 17.39
N PHE A 626 13.24 18.48 16.20
CA PHE A 626 14.03 18.41 14.96
C PHE A 626 15.15 19.45 14.92
N ARG A 627 14.94 20.63 15.51
CA ARG A 627 15.98 21.65 15.65
C ARG A 627 17.16 21.15 16.49
N LYS A 628 16.91 20.37 17.54
CA LYS A 628 17.95 19.79 18.40
C LYS A 628 18.87 18.82 17.66
N ILE A 629 18.41 18.22 16.57
CA ILE A 629 19.21 17.36 15.69
C ILE A 629 19.69 18.09 14.42
N GLY A 630 19.51 19.41 14.33
CA GLY A 630 20.03 20.25 13.25
C GLY A 630 19.12 20.39 12.03
N TYR A 631 17.85 19.98 12.11
CA TYR A 631 16.89 20.07 11.00
C TYR A 631 15.91 21.23 11.15
N ALA A 632 15.63 21.90 10.02
CA ALA A 632 14.47 22.78 9.94
C ALA A 632 13.19 21.95 9.92
N SER A 633 12.12 22.47 10.52
CA SER A 633 10.79 21.86 10.44
C SER A 633 9.72 22.92 10.64
N THR A 634 8.55 22.65 10.07
CA THR A 634 7.39 23.56 10.11
C THR A 634 6.14 22.76 10.42
N PHE A 635 5.53 23.02 11.58
CA PHE A 635 4.21 22.54 11.94
C PHE A 635 3.14 23.50 11.40
N VAL A 636 2.24 22.97 10.58
CA VAL A 636 1.10 23.72 10.02
C VAL A 636 -0.16 23.28 10.77
N PRO A 637 -0.77 24.15 11.58
CA PRO A 637 -2.01 23.84 12.28
C PRO A 637 -3.15 23.50 11.32
N LEU A 638 -4.03 22.58 11.71
CA LEU A 638 -5.18 22.15 10.90
C LEU A 638 -6.06 23.33 10.48
N ALA A 639 -6.31 24.28 11.39
CA ALA A 639 -7.06 25.50 11.07
C ALA A 639 -6.44 26.34 9.93
N GLN A 640 -5.12 26.26 9.74
CA GLN A 640 -4.42 26.89 8.62
C GLN A 640 -4.50 26.03 7.35
N ILE A 641 -4.41 24.70 7.50
CA ILE A 641 -4.61 23.77 6.38
C ILE A 641 -6.01 23.93 5.80
N LEU A 642 -7.06 23.97 6.63
CA LEU A 642 -8.46 24.12 6.20
C LEU A 642 -8.71 25.43 5.43
N LYS A 643 -8.01 26.53 5.78
CA LYS A 643 -8.11 27.80 5.05
C LYS A 643 -7.54 27.75 3.65
N ASN A 644 -6.62 26.82 3.37
CA ASN A 644 -5.96 26.70 2.08
C ASN A 644 -5.63 25.22 1.77
N LYS A 645 -6.68 24.38 1.73
CA LYS A 645 -6.54 22.91 1.60
C LYS A 645 -5.70 22.54 0.39
N GLU A 646 -5.97 23.19 -0.75
CA GLU A 646 -5.30 22.92 -2.00
C GLU A 646 -3.78 23.16 -1.92
N LEU A 647 -3.34 24.29 -1.36
CA LEU A 647 -1.91 24.58 -1.18
C LEU A 647 -1.20 23.50 -0.37
N TYR A 648 -1.78 23.09 0.76
CA TYR A 648 -1.13 22.15 1.68
C TYR A 648 -1.20 20.71 1.17
N ILE A 649 -2.26 20.33 0.45
CA ILE A 649 -2.31 19.05 -0.27
C ILE A 649 -1.22 19.01 -1.35
N GLN A 650 -1.05 20.08 -2.13
CA GLN A 650 0.03 20.16 -3.13
C GLN A 650 1.42 20.15 -2.49
N THR A 651 1.56 20.78 -1.32
CA THR A 651 2.82 20.76 -0.56
C THR A 651 3.13 19.34 -0.05
N LEU A 652 2.12 18.63 0.46
CA LEU A 652 2.25 17.22 0.85
C LEU A 652 2.63 16.34 -0.34
N ILE A 653 1.94 16.49 -1.47
CA ILE A 653 2.25 15.77 -2.71
C ILE A 653 3.72 15.96 -3.07
N SER A 654 4.22 17.20 -3.07
CA SER A 654 5.62 17.50 -3.36
C SER A 654 6.60 16.85 -2.38
N TYR A 655 6.22 16.68 -1.11
CA TYR A 655 7.07 15.98 -0.13
C TYR A 655 7.13 14.48 -0.41
N ILE A 656 5.97 13.86 -0.66
CA ILE A 656 5.88 12.44 -1.03
C ILE A 656 6.65 12.16 -2.32
N ASP A 657 6.53 13.02 -3.34
CA ASP A 657 7.23 12.86 -4.62
C ASP A 657 8.75 12.92 -4.49
N ARG A 658 9.26 13.58 -3.44
CA ARG A 658 10.69 13.61 -3.09
C ARG A 658 11.12 12.47 -2.16
N GLY A 659 10.23 11.54 -1.83
CA GLY A 659 10.52 10.43 -0.93
C GLY A 659 10.42 10.79 0.56
N ILE A 660 9.78 11.90 0.94
CA ILE A 660 9.78 12.40 2.33
C ILE A 660 8.35 12.33 2.91
N PRO A 661 8.12 11.57 3.99
CA PRO A 661 6.80 11.51 4.64
C PRO A 661 6.49 12.80 5.40
N VAL A 662 5.19 13.06 5.58
CA VAL A 662 4.69 14.19 6.38
C VAL A 662 4.09 13.65 7.67
N ILE A 663 4.57 14.11 8.83
CA ILE A 663 4.02 13.66 10.12
C ILE A 663 2.67 14.36 10.33
N MET A 664 1.65 13.61 10.71
CA MET A 664 0.33 14.10 11.06
C MET A 664 0.09 13.91 12.55
N ASN A 665 -0.46 14.93 13.22
CA ASN A 665 -1.01 14.81 14.56
C ASN A 665 -2.51 15.06 14.54
N ASP A 666 -3.28 14.04 14.92
CA ASP A 666 -4.73 14.12 15.03
C ASP A 666 -5.22 13.39 16.31
N TYR A 667 -5.02 14.02 17.48
CA TYR A 667 -5.29 13.44 18.81
C TYR A 667 -6.52 14.08 19.48
N GLY A 668 -7.26 13.32 20.29
CA GLY A 668 -8.42 13.81 21.05
C GLY A 668 -9.74 13.63 20.30
N ASN A 669 -10.80 14.33 20.72
CA ASN A 669 -12.11 14.26 20.06
C ASN A 669 -12.08 15.05 18.74
N ASN A 670 -11.62 14.40 17.66
CA ASN A 670 -11.69 14.91 16.29
C ASN A 670 -12.81 14.20 15.50
N PRO A 671 -13.37 14.84 14.47
CA PRO A 671 -14.46 14.27 13.66
C PRO A 671 -14.02 13.09 12.76
N HIS A 672 -12.71 12.80 12.68
CA HIS A 672 -12.13 11.77 11.81
C HIS A 672 -12.00 10.42 12.50
N ASN A 673 -12.20 10.36 13.83
CA ASN A 673 -12.07 9.16 14.65
C ASN A 673 -10.70 8.46 14.49
N HIS A 674 -9.66 9.23 14.17
CA HIS A 674 -8.27 8.82 14.15
C HIS A 674 -7.59 9.31 15.43
N PHE A 675 -6.66 8.54 15.97
CA PHE A 675 -6.08 8.81 17.28
C PHE A 675 -4.56 8.91 17.17
N GLY A 676 -4.03 10.12 17.24
CA GLY A 676 -2.64 10.45 17.52
C GLY A 676 -1.70 10.59 16.33
N PHE A 677 -0.41 10.38 16.58
CA PHE A 677 0.66 10.63 15.61
C PHE A 677 0.74 9.55 14.53
N GLY A 678 0.86 9.95 13.28
CA GLY A 678 1.20 9.05 12.20
C GLY A 678 1.96 9.77 11.09
N VAL A 679 2.18 9.09 9.98
CA VAL A 679 2.79 9.69 8.79
C VAL A 679 1.91 9.50 7.57
N LEU A 680 1.79 10.56 6.80
CA LEU A 680 1.26 10.53 5.46
C LEU A 680 2.40 10.11 4.54
N VAL A 681 2.21 8.98 3.85
CA VAL A 681 3.23 8.27 3.07
C VAL A 681 2.87 8.17 1.59
N GLY A 682 1.75 8.76 1.19
CA GLY A 682 1.30 8.69 -0.18
C GLY A 682 -0.01 9.42 -0.41
N TYR A 683 -0.44 9.44 -1.65
CA TYR A 683 -1.69 10.01 -2.09
C TYR A 683 -2.23 9.26 -3.30
N GLU A 684 -3.54 9.34 -3.49
CA GLU A 684 -4.23 8.89 -4.69
C GLU A 684 -5.18 9.98 -5.17
N ASN A 685 -5.57 9.90 -6.45
CA ASN A 685 -6.51 10.78 -7.10
C ASN A 685 -6.19 12.27 -6.92
N TYR A 686 -4.91 12.65 -7.04
CA TYR A 686 -4.40 14.01 -6.83
C TYR A 686 -4.56 14.52 -5.39
N GLY A 687 -4.33 13.65 -4.41
CA GLY A 687 -4.51 14.00 -3.01
C GLY A 687 -5.98 14.16 -2.62
N LYS A 688 -6.91 13.52 -3.34
CA LYS A 688 -8.29 13.32 -2.86
C LYS A 688 -8.38 12.15 -1.87
N THR A 689 -7.44 11.23 -1.94
CA THR A 689 -7.19 10.21 -0.93
C THR A 689 -5.74 10.35 -0.48
N LEU A 690 -5.50 10.27 0.81
CA LEU A 690 -4.16 10.24 1.40
C LEU A 690 -3.88 8.87 1.98
N LEU A 691 -2.64 8.42 1.88
CA LEU A 691 -2.18 7.15 2.45
C LEU A 691 -1.49 7.44 3.77
N TYR A 692 -2.00 6.85 4.84
CA TYR A 692 -1.64 7.15 6.22
C TYR A 692 -1.16 5.89 6.96
N MET A 693 -0.02 5.98 7.62
CA MET A 693 0.52 4.93 8.49
C MET A 693 0.47 5.38 9.95
N CYS A 694 0.03 4.51 10.85
CA CYS A 694 0.03 4.74 12.30
C CYS A 694 0.24 3.46 13.10
N GLY A 695 0.75 3.62 14.33
CA GLY A 695 0.93 2.53 15.28
C GLY A 695 1.76 1.37 14.73
N ASP A 696 1.25 0.15 14.93
CA ASP A 696 1.85 -1.13 14.56
C ASP A 696 1.40 -1.66 13.18
N LYS A 697 0.70 -0.83 12.40
CA LYS A 697 0.25 -1.20 11.05
C LYS A 697 1.45 -1.39 10.11
N LYS A 698 1.34 -2.39 9.23
CA LYS A 698 2.36 -2.73 8.22
C LYS A 698 2.08 -2.13 6.85
N GLU A 699 0.82 -1.77 6.60
CA GLU A 699 0.34 -1.23 5.32
C GLU A 699 -0.41 0.09 5.56
N PRO A 700 -0.33 1.05 4.62
CA PRO A 700 -0.97 2.34 4.76
C PRO A 700 -2.48 2.21 4.62
N VAL A 701 -3.20 2.98 5.43
CA VAL A 701 -4.64 3.12 5.38
C VAL A 701 -4.99 4.29 4.45
N GLN A 702 -5.94 4.05 3.54
CA GLN A 702 -6.52 5.12 2.72
C GLN A 702 -7.48 5.97 3.57
N ILE A 703 -7.30 7.30 3.51
CA ILE A 703 -8.20 8.26 4.15
C ILE A 703 -8.63 9.27 3.07
N ALA A 704 -9.93 9.47 2.88
CA ALA A 704 -10.39 10.51 1.97
C ALA A 704 -10.00 11.89 2.52
N THR A 705 -9.44 12.75 1.67
CA THR A 705 -8.98 14.08 2.09
C THR A 705 -10.14 14.97 2.52
N ALA A 706 -11.33 14.78 1.93
CA ALA A 706 -12.53 15.47 2.36
C ALA A 706 -12.95 15.04 3.78
N ASP A 707 -12.73 13.77 4.11
CA ASP A 707 -13.00 13.26 5.45
C ASP A 707 -11.98 13.86 6.41
N LEU A 708 -10.67 13.75 6.14
CA LEU A 708 -9.59 14.26 7.01
C LEU A 708 -9.56 15.79 7.15
N LEU A 709 -9.97 16.53 6.13
CA LEU A 709 -9.96 18.00 6.10
C LEU A 709 -11.40 18.53 6.05
N THR A 710 -12.24 18.09 6.98
CA THR A 710 -13.64 18.53 7.07
C THR A 710 -13.77 20.02 7.48
N ASP A 711 -14.77 20.70 6.93
CA ASP A 711 -15.11 22.09 7.31
C ASP A 711 -15.82 22.17 8.67
N ASP A 712 -16.35 21.05 9.16
CA ASP A 712 -17.05 20.95 10.44
C ASP A 712 -16.09 20.77 11.63
N TYR A 713 -14.79 20.93 11.43
CA TYR A 713 -13.79 20.80 12.49
C TYR A 713 -14.01 21.84 13.58
N GLN A 714 -14.46 21.38 14.75
CA GLN A 714 -14.53 22.18 15.97
C GLN A 714 -13.36 21.80 16.88
N ASN A 715 -12.47 22.74 17.15
CA ASN A 715 -11.38 22.54 18.11
C ASN A 715 -11.94 22.58 19.54
N GLU A 716 -12.60 21.52 19.96
CA GLU A 716 -13.28 21.44 21.27
C GLU A 716 -12.32 21.15 22.43
N THR A 717 -11.14 20.57 22.14
CA THR A 717 -10.24 20.01 23.17
C THR A 717 -8.99 20.86 23.44
N GLY A 718 -8.70 21.85 22.60
CA GLY A 718 -7.50 22.70 22.72
C GLY A 718 -6.21 22.04 22.21
N HIS A 719 -6.27 20.80 21.74
CA HIS A 719 -5.15 20.10 21.15
C HIS A 719 -4.65 20.76 19.85
N CYS A 720 -3.35 20.63 19.60
CA CYS A 720 -2.71 21.10 18.38
C CYS A 720 -2.76 20.02 17.29
N HIS A 721 -3.81 20.05 16.45
CA HIS A 721 -3.91 19.20 15.27
C HIS A 721 -3.20 19.84 14.07
N GLY A 722 -2.61 19.04 13.19
CA GLY A 722 -1.94 19.56 12.01
C GLY A 722 -0.89 18.64 11.41
N TRP A 723 -0.14 19.18 10.44
CA TRP A 723 0.89 18.45 9.71
C TRP A 723 2.25 19.07 9.95
N LEU A 724 3.27 18.24 10.14
CA LEU A 724 4.66 18.64 10.34
C LEU A 724 5.49 18.25 9.12
N PHE A 725 6.09 19.26 8.50
CA PHE A 725 6.96 19.14 7.34
C PHE A 725 8.41 19.31 7.76
N ILE A 726 9.26 18.33 7.44
CA ILE A 726 10.69 18.38 7.75
C ILE A 726 11.48 18.98 6.58
N GLY A 727 12.18 20.08 6.86
CA GLY A 727 12.96 20.82 5.89
C GLY A 727 14.40 20.35 5.78
N GLU A 728 15.25 21.20 5.20
CA GLU A 728 16.67 20.88 4.99
C GLU A 728 17.47 20.89 6.29
N LYS A 729 18.53 20.09 6.32
CA LYS A 729 19.54 20.08 7.40
C LYS A 729 20.24 21.44 7.45
N GLN A 730 20.12 22.13 8.58
CA GLN A 730 20.71 23.45 8.80
C GLN A 730 22.09 23.36 9.45
N GLU A 731 22.27 22.36 10.31
CA GLU A 731 23.49 22.19 11.11
C GLU A 731 23.82 20.70 11.25
N ASN A 732 25.11 20.36 11.20
CA ASN A 732 25.56 19.00 11.47
C ASN A 732 26.03 18.89 12.92
N ARG A 733 25.17 18.37 13.79
CA ARG A 733 25.44 18.24 15.22
C ARG A 733 25.98 16.86 15.56
N ALA A 734 27.01 16.80 16.40
CA ALA A 734 27.57 15.53 16.84
C ALA A 734 26.59 14.80 17.78
N LEU A 735 26.39 13.50 17.58
CA LEU A 735 25.52 12.69 18.45
C LEU A 735 25.89 12.83 19.92
N ALA A 736 27.19 12.82 20.26
CA ALA A 736 27.66 12.97 21.63
C ALA A 736 27.12 14.24 22.31
N GLU A 737 27.06 15.36 21.58
CA GLU A 737 26.55 16.64 22.06
C GLU A 737 25.03 16.59 22.26
N ILE A 738 24.29 16.01 21.32
CA ILE A 738 22.82 15.84 21.40
C ILE A 738 22.43 15.04 22.65
N TYR A 739 23.05 13.88 22.86
CA TYR A 739 22.79 13.03 24.03
C TYR A 739 23.17 13.74 25.35
N ARG A 740 24.33 14.43 25.37
CA ARG A 740 24.79 15.19 26.54
C ARG A 740 23.79 16.28 26.92
N GLU A 741 23.44 17.16 25.99
CA GLU A 741 22.51 18.27 26.24
C GLU A 741 21.16 17.79 26.74
N ARG A 742 20.67 16.68 26.19
CA ARG A 742 19.39 16.12 26.63
C ARG A 742 19.46 15.67 28.08
N ILE A 743 20.48 14.91 28.49
CA ILE A 743 20.64 14.49 29.89
C ILE A 743 20.74 15.69 30.83
N LEU A 744 21.57 16.68 30.48
CA LEU A 744 21.76 17.87 31.34
C LEU A 744 20.51 18.75 31.46
N SER A 745 19.55 18.63 30.54
CA SER A 745 18.29 19.37 30.57
C SER A 745 17.12 18.58 31.19
N LEU A 746 17.29 17.30 31.54
CA LEU A 746 16.22 16.49 32.13
C LEU A 746 15.63 17.07 33.44
N PRO A 747 16.44 17.62 34.39
CA PRO A 747 15.90 18.13 35.65
C PRO A 747 14.80 19.19 35.46
N GLN A 748 14.93 20.04 34.44
CA GLN A 748 13.94 21.08 34.11
C GLN A 748 12.55 20.50 33.80
N MET A 749 12.48 19.25 33.34
CA MET A 749 11.22 18.59 33.00
C MET A 749 10.62 17.81 34.18
N PHE A 750 11.42 17.41 35.18
CA PHE A 750 10.94 16.62 36.31
C PHE A 750 10.02 17.39 37.28
N ASP A 751 10.08 18.73 37.25
CA ASP A 751 9.30 19.61 38.10
C ASP A 751 8.20 20.39 37.37
N PHE A 752 7.99 20.10 36.07
CA PHE A 752 6.97 20.77 35.29
C PHE A 752 5.58 20.52 35.85
N GLU A 753 4.81 21.59 35.98
CA GLU A 753 3.43 21.56 36.46
C GLU A 753 2.67 22.78 35.93
N ASN A 754 1.46 22.55 35.45
CA ASN A 754 0.48 23.59 35.18
C ASN A 754 -0.84 23.26 35.90
N ASN A 755 -1.92 23.98 35.56
CA ASN A 755 -3.24 23.76 36.16
C ASN A 755 -3.88 22.41 35.79
N TYR A 756 -3.43 21.78 34.71
CA TYR A 756 -4.08 20.64 34.06
C TYR A 756 -3.31 19.33 34.23
N TYR A 757 -1.99 19.36 34.25
CA TYR A 757 -1.15 18.18 34.36
C TYR A 757 0.21 18.51 34.99
N CYS A 758 0.96 17.46 35.34
CA CYS A 758 2.29 17.55 35.90
C CYS A 758 3.17 16.41 35.41
N PHE A 759 4.48 16.62 35.48
CA PHE A 759 5.50 15.67 35.02
C PHE A 759 6.41 15.21 36.16
N GLY A 760 7.18 14.15 35.89
CA GLY A 760 8.27 13.66 36.71
C GLY A 760 7.89 13.34 38.15
N VAL A 761 8.60 13.94 39.11
CA VAL A 761 8.40 13.68 40.54
C VAL A 761 7.01 14.08 40.98
N LYS A 762 6.52 15.24 40.51
CA LYS A 762 5.19 15.74 40.83
C LYS A 762 4.07 14.87 40.26
N ALA A 763 4.28 14.28 39.07
CA ALA A 763 3.33 13.33 38.49
C ALA A 763 3.09 12.14 39.43
N PHE A 764 4.17 11.50 39.90
CA PHE A 764 4.05 10.38 40.84
C PHE A 764 3.38 10.76 42.17
N LEU A 765 3.74 11.92 42.73
CA LEU A 765 3.17 12.37 44.01
C LEU A 765 1.68 12.71 43.87
N THR A 766 1.31 13.45 42.83
CA THR A 766 -0.09 13.82 42.58
C THR A 766 -0.95 12.59 42.31
N TRP A 767 -0.43 11.64 41.53
CA TRP A 767 -1.11 10.36 41.28
C TRP A 767 -1.34 9.58 42.57
N ALA A 768 -0.30 9.46 43.40
CA ALA A 768 -0.39 8.80 44.70
C ALA A 768 -1.40 9.48 45.63
N ASP A 769 -1.36 10.81 45.71
CA ASP A 769 -2.21 11.59 46.61
C ASP A 769 -3.69 11.52 46.21
N GLN A 770 -4.01 11.50 44.91
CA GLN A 770 -5.39 11.32 44.44
C GLN A 770 -5.95 9.92 44.73
N ILE A 771 -5.14 8.86 44.54
CA ILE A 771 -5.53 7.49 44.88
C ILE A 771 -5.76 7.35 46.39
N ASP A 772 -4.81 7.84 47.20
CA ASP A 772 -4.88 7.81 48.67
C ASP A 772 -6.11 8.58 49.18
N GLY A 773 -6.37 9.75 48.57
CA GLY A 773 -7.53 10.61 48.81
C GLY A 773 -8.87 10.03 48.38
N GLY A 774 -8.92 8.85 47.76
CA GLY A 774 -10.15 8.13 47.47
C GLY A 774 -10.91 8.62 46.22
N ILE A 775 -10.21 9.14 45.20
CA ILE A 775 -10.86 9.64 43.97
C ILE A 775 -11.77 8.60 43.30
N PHE A 776 -11.47 7.30 43.44
CA PHE A 776 -12.23 6.19 42.87
C PHE A 776 -13.40 5.68 43.74
N GLU A 777 -13.56 6.15 44.98
CA GLU A 777 -14.60 5.67 45.91
C GLU A 777 -16.03 5.82 45.37
N ARG A 778 -16.26 6.83 44.53
CA ARG A 778 -17.59 7.18 44.01
C ARG A 778 -17.76 6.83 42.54
N VAL A 779 -16.71 6.30 41.89
CA VAL A 779 -16.75 5.89 40.48
C VAL A 779 -17.53 4.58 40.38
N LYS A 780 -18.53 4.53 39.50
CA LYS A 780 -19.28 3.29 39.24
C LYS A 780 -18.52 2.42 38.25
N SER A 781 -18.74 1.10 38.30
CA SER A 781 -18.15 0.16 37.35
C SER A 781 -18.45 0.49 35.88
N SER A 782 -19.63 1.05 35.59
CA SER A 782 -20.02 1.50 34.23
C SER A 782 -19.31 2.77 33.75
N GLU A 783 -18.71 3.53 34.67
CA GLU A 783 -18.03 4.80 34.40
C GLU A 783 -16.50 4.62 34.43
N PHE A 784 -16.01 3.46 34.86
CA PHE A 784 -14.58 3.18 34.98
C PHE A 784 -13.99 2.74 33.64
N ASN A 785 -13.33 3.67 32.94
CA ASN A 785 -12.46 3.35 31.83
C ASN A 785 -11.03 3.11 32.37
N ASN A 786 -10.63 1.85 32.45
CA ASN A 786 -9.31 1.48 32.99
C ASN A 786 -8.14 2.10 32.21
N SER A 787 -8.27 2.16 30.87
CA SER A 787 -7.24 2.68 29.96
C SER A 787 -6.88 4.13 30.31
N ASP A 788 -7.89 5.00 30.21
CA ASP A 788 -7.74 6.44 30.29
C ASP A 788 -7.52 6.93 31.73
N MET A 789 -8.12 6.24 32.71
CA MET A 789 -8.11 6.68 34.11
C MET A 789 -6.91 6.18 34.90
N TYR A 790 -6.25 5.09 34.47
CA TYR A 790 -5.19 4.48 35.27
C TYR A 790 -4.07 3.83 34.45
N THR A 791 -4.36 2.90 33.56
CA THR A 791 -3.31 2.06 32.96
C THR A 791 -2.38 2.81 32.02
N VAL A 792 -2.79 3.94 31.43
CA VAL A 792 -1.86 4.82 30.70
C VAL A 792 -0.67 5.25 31.57
N TYR A 793 -0.89 5.56 32.85
CA TYR A 793 0.18 5.97 33.76
C TYR A 793 1.08 4.79 34.11
N VAL A 794 0.53 3.58 34.16
CA VAL A 794 1.30 2.33 34.31
C VAL A 794 2.15 2.08 33.07
N CYS A 795 1.62 2.29 31.85
CA CYS A 795 2.40 2.21 30.62
C CYS A 795 3.61 3.15 30.65
N CYS A 796 3.42 4.43 30.98
CA CYS A 796 4.53 5.39 31.06
C CYS A 796 5.56 4.97 32.11
N LEU A 797 5.10 4.53 33.30
CA LEU A 797 6.00 4.07 34.37
C LEU A 797 6.79 2.83 33.96
N ALA A 798 6.15 1.87 33.30
CA ALA A 798 6.79 0.64 32.83
C ALA A 798 7.84 0.95 31.76
N THR A 799 7.51 1.86 30.82
CA THR A 799 8.46 2.33 29.81
C THR A 799 9.62 3.08 30.45
N ASN A 800 9.38 3.98 31.42
CA ASN A 800 10.46 4.68 32.13
C ASN A 800 11.40 3.71 32.86
N SER A 801 10.84 2.63 33.42
CA SER A 801 11.59 1.65 34.20
C SER A 801 12.54 0.76 33.36
N GLY A 802 12.32 0.63 32.05
CA GLY A 802 13.10 -0.25 31.18
C GLY A 802 13.61 0.36 29.88
N GLY A 803 12.88 1.31 29.30
CA GLY A 803 13.15 1.92 27.99
C GLY A 803 14.28 2.96 27.98
N CYS A 804 14.66 3.50 29.15
CA CYS A 804 15.72 4.50 29.24
C CYS A 804 17.14 3.95 29.05
N LYS A 805 17.33 2.63 29.26
CA LYS A 805 18.66 2.02 29.36
C LYS A 805 19.48 2.20 28.08
N GLY A 806 18.89 1.95 26.92
CA GLY A 806 19.58 2.07 25.63
C GLY A 806 20.09 3.49 25.37
N PHE A 807 19.26 4.51 25.66
CA PHE A 807 19.67 5.92 25.55
C PHE A 807 20.80 6.25 26.53
N LEU A 808 20.70 5.83 27.79
CA LEU A 808 21.69 6.09 28.83
C LEU A 808 23.04 5.40 28.55
N GLU A 809 23.02 4.14 28.13
CA GLU A 809 24.23 3.40 27.73
C GLU A 809 24.89 4.06 26.53
N LYS A 810 24.11 4.51 25.53
CA LYS A 810 24.64 5.26 24.40
C LYS A 810 25.21 6.61 24.81
N THR A 811 24.56 7.34 25.71
CA THR A 811 25.13 8.57 26.27
C THR A 811 26.48 8.30 26.94
N LEU A 812 26.59 7.25 27.76
CA LEU A 812 27.82 6.91 28.46
C LEU A 812 28.93 6.44 27.50
N GLU A 813 28.58 5.72 26.43
CA GLU A 813 29.52 5.35 25.36
C GLU A 813 30.09 6.59 24.67
N LEU A 814 29.23 7.57 24.35
CA LEU A 814 29.60 8.80 23.66
C LEU A 814 30.23 9.87 24.57
N ASN A 815 29.91 9.84 25.87
CA ASN A 815 30.35 10.80 26.91
C ASN A 815 30.86 10.04 28.15
N PRO A 816 32.03 9.38 28.10
CA PRO A 816 32.53 8.50 29.17
C PRO A 816 32.74 9.18 30.53
N GLU A 817 32.95 10.51 30.54
CA GLU A 817 33.10 11.32 31.73
C GLU A 817 31.79 11.50 32.53
N MET A 818 30.62 11.25 31.92
CA MET A 818 29.31 11.25 32.60
C MET A 818 29.08 9.95 33.39
N SER A 819 30.05 9.55 34.21
CA SER A 819 30.07 8.25 34.89
C SER A 819 28.89 8.04 35.87
N PHE A 820 28.29 9.12 36.37
CA PHE A 820 27.07 9.12 37.19
C PHE A 820 25.87 8.46 36.48
N ILE A 821 25.87 8.37 35.14
CA ILE A 821 24.84 7.67 34.36
C ILE A 821 24.67 6.22 34.81
N LYS A 822 25.73 5.55 35.30
CA LYS A 822 25.62 4.19 35.85
C LYS A 822 24.68 4.12 37.05
N GLU A 823 24.70 5.14 37.90
CA GLU A 823 23.79 5.27 39.04
C GLU A 823 22.38 5.60 38.59
N VAL A 824 22.22 6.45 37.56
CA VAL A 824 20.92 6.73 36.93
C VAL A 824 20.29 5.46 36.36
N ILE A 825 21.06 4.63 35.64
CA ILE A 825 20.60 3.32 35.13
C ILE A 825 20.13 2.42 36.29
N ALA A 826 20.89 2.38 37.39
CA ALA A 826 20.52 1.58 38.56
C ALA A 826 19.23 2.07 39.23
N LEU A 827 18.99 3.39 39.28
CA LEU A 827 17.76 3.97 39.81
C LEU A 827 16.54 3.64 38.95
N TYR A 828 16.64 3.68 37.62
CA TYR A 828 15.54 3.25 36.75
C TYR A 828 15.32 1.73 36.80
N ALA A 829 16.38 0.92 36.89
CA ALA A 829 16.25 -0.52 37.14
C ALA A 829 15.53 -0.81 38.47
N GLN A 830 15.82 -0.03 39.52
CA GLN A 830 15.11 -0.10 40.80
C GLN A 830 13.61 0.22 40.65
N THR A 831 13.23 1.17 39.80
CA THR A 831 11.81 1.41 39.49
C THR A 831 11.16 0.22 38.78
N GLY A 832 11.90 -0.53 37.95
CA GLY A 832 11.43 -1.79 37.37
C GLY A 832 11.09 -2.85 38.42
N HIS A 833 11.94 -2.98 39.46
CA HIS A 833 11.64 -3.85 40.60
C HIS A 833 10.38 -3.39 41.35
N TYR A 834 10.26 -2.09 41.64
CA TYR A 834 9.05 -1.56 42.28
C TYR A 834 7.77 -1.79 41.48
N TRP A 835 7.87 -1.94 40.16
CA TRP A 835 6.73 -2.20 39.28
C TRP A 835 6.28 -3.67 39.32
N ASN A 836 7.18 -4.64 39.08
CA ASN A 836 6.80 -6.04 38.85
C ASN A 836 7.82 -7.08 39.37
N ASP A 837 8.72 -6.72 40.30
CA ASP A 837 9.73 -7.64 40.85
C ASP A 837 10.25 -7.18 42.23
N ASP A 838 9.33 -6.97 43.20
CA ASP A 838 9.65 -6.55 44.59
C ASP A 838 9.01 -7.50 45.61
N ASN A 839 9.29 -8.79 45.43
CA ASN A 839 8.95 -9.88 46.36
C ASN A 839 7.47 -9.91 46.80
N GLY A 840 6.54 -9.66 45.87
CA GLY A 840 5.10 -9.66 46.15
C GLY A 840 4.59 -8.39 46.83
N THR A 841 5.41 -7.33 46.87
CA THR A 841 5.02 -5.99 47.32
C THR A 841 5.13 -4.93 46.22
N ASP A 842 5.57 -5.31 45.02
CA ASP A 842 5.59 -4.50 43.80
C ASP A 842 4.19 -4.04 43.39
N LEU A 843 4.14 -3.03 42.53
CA LEU A 843 2.92 -2.36 42.13
C LEU A 843 1.91 -3.34 41.49
N GLU A 844 2.37 -4.27 40.67
CA GLU A 844 1.56 -5.34 40.07
C GLU A 844 0.99 -6.26 41.17
N ALA A 845 1.80 -6.80 42.07
CA ALA A 845 1.34 -7.65 43.18
C ALA A 845 0.36 -6.95 44.14
N LEU A 846 0.44 -5.61 44.25
CA LEU A 846 -0.48 -4.80 45.05
C LEU A 846 -1.84 -4.58 44.37
N GLY A 847 -2.01 -5.00 43.11
CA GLY A 847 -3.22 -4.74 42.32
C GLY A 847 -3.29 -3.29 41.83
N GLY A 848 -2.14 -2.63 41.66
CA GLY A 848 -2.02 -1.26 41.16
C GLY A 848 -1.20 -1.16 39.87
N GLY A 849 -0.89 -2.29 39.23
CA GLY A 849 -0.21 -2.35 37.94
C GLY A 849 -1.20 -2.54 36.78
N PHE A 850 -0.86 -3.35 35.79
CA PHE A 850 -1.76 -3.66 34.67
C PHE A 850 -2.97 -4.50 35.10
N ASN A 851 -2.83 -5.27 36.17
CA ASN A 851 -3.89 -6.04 36.82
C ASN A 851 -4.83 -5.22 37.73
N VAL A 852 -4.76 -3.89 37.70
CA VAL A 852 -5.59 -3.02 38.56
C VAL A 852 -7.08 -3.28 38.37
N THR A 853 -7.82 -3.22 39.46
CA THR A 853 -9.29 -3.32 39.47
C THR A 853 -9.89 -2.12 40.19
N LEU A 854 -11.09 -1.71 39.80
CA LEU A 854 -11.83 -0.65 40.52
C LEU A 854 -12.02 -1.01 41.99
N GLU A 855 -12.26 -2.28 42.31
CA GLU A 855 -12.37 -2.78 43.68
C GLU A 855 -11.09 -2.55 44.50
N ALA A 856 -9.92 -2.78 43.90
CA ALA A 856 -8.64 -2.51 44.56
C ALA A 856 -8.41 -1.01 44.80
N LEU A 857 -8.86 -0.16 43.89
CA LEU A 857 -8.79 1.30 44.03
C LEU A 857 -9.82 1.87 45.03
N GLN A 858 -10.95 1.19 45.22
CA GLN A 858 -11.98 1.57 46.19
C GLN A 858 -11.66 1.09 47.61
N ASP A 859 -10.97 -0.03 47.78
CA ASP A 859 -10.53 -0.52 49.08
C ASP A 859 -9.47 0.41 49.70
N GLU A 860 -9.78 1.00 50.85
CA GLU A 860 -8.91 1.97 51.54
C GLU A 860 -7.54 1.39 51.90
N THR A 861 -7.47 0.11 52.26
CA THR A 861 -6.22 -0.52 52.68
C THR A 861 -5.33 -0.80 51.46
N LYS A 862 -5.92 -1.31 50.37
CA LYS A 862 -5.19 -1.60 49.12
C LYS A 862 -4.72 -0.32 48.44
N ARG A 863 -5.58 0.67 48.27
CA ARG A 863 -5.21 1.94 47.60
C ARG A 863 -4.12 2.72 48.34
N LYS A 864 -4.09 2.68 49.69
CA LYS A 864 -2.99 3.24 50.49
C LYS A 864 -1.65 2.56 50.22
N ARG A 865 -1.64 1.23 50.03
CA ARG A 865 -0.41 0.48 49.68
C ARG A 865 0.07 0.83 48.29
N ILE A 866 -0.84 0.95 47.33
CA ILE A 866 -0.56 1.41 45.95
C ILE A 866 0.06 2.82 45.99
N ALA A 867 -0.60 3.78 46.65
CA ALA A 867 -0.10 5.15 46.79
C ALA A 867 1.28 5.21 47.47
N HIS A 868 1.50 4.42 48.52
CA HIS A 868 2.82 4.33 49.16
C HIS A 868 3.91 3.83 48.19
N LYS A 869 3.59 2.85 47.35
CA LYS A 869 4.54 2.34 46.34
C LYS A 869 4.85 3.41 45.29
N LEU A 870 3.85 4.14 44.78
CA LEU A 870 4.03 5.27 43.86
C LEU A 870 4.96 6.36 44.42
N ARG A 871 4.88 6.67 45.71
CA ARG A 871 5.80 7.62 46.37
C ARG A 871 7.26 7.15 46.39
N LYS A 872 7.53 5.83 46.30
CA LYS A 872 8.90 5.30 46.14
C LYS A 872 9.47 5.59 44.75
N PHE A 873 8.65 5.51 43.70
CA PHE A 873 9.06 5.92 42.34
C PHE A 873 9.44 7.40 42.32
N ALA A 874 8.63 8.26 42.96
CA ALA A 874 8.95 9.69 43.10
C ALA A 874 10.31 9.93 43.77
N ALA A 875 10.66 9.14 44.79
CA ALA A 875 11.96 9.26 45.46
C ALA A 875 13.14 8.88 44.55
N CYS A 876 13.01 7.81 43.75
CA CYS A 876 14.03 7.45 42.76
C CYS A 876 14.21 8.56 41.71
N MET A 877 13.10 9.11 41.17
CA MET A 877 13.17 10.18 40.18
C MET A 877 13.81 11.47 40.73
N ARG A 878 13.58 11.78 42.01
CA ARG A 878 14.27 12.89 42.68
C ARG A 878 15.78 12.66 42.72
N GLN A 879 16.22 11.46 43.10
CA GLN A 879 17.65 11.11 43.12
C GLN A 879 18.28 11.19 41.72
N VAL A 880 17.56 10.80 40.66
CA VAL A 880 18.04 10.99 39.28
C VAL A 880 18.28 12.48 38.99
N GLY A 881 17.34 13.35 39.37
CA GLY A 881 17.50 14.81 39.26
C GLY A 881 18.73 15.32 40.03
N ASP A 882 18.86 14.93 41.30
CA ASP A 882 19.97 15.34 42.17
C ASP A 882 21.36 14.95 41.60
N LEU A 883 21.47 13.75 41.02
CA LEU A 883 22.71 13.28 40.37
C LEU A 883 23.09 14.12 39.15
N ILE A 884 22.11 14.45 38.30
CA ILE A 884 22.35 15.26 37.11
C ILE A 884 22.74 16.69 37.51
N GLU A 885 22.03 17.28 38.48
CA GLU A 885 22.34 18.62 38.98
C GLU A 885 23.71 18.70 39.65
N GLY A 886 24.09 17.67 40.42
CA GLY A 886 25.43 17.54 41.00
C GLY A 886 26.52 17.60 39.94
N PHE A 887 26.39 16.83 38.85
CA PHE A 887 27.35 16.86 37.75
C PHE A 887 27.39 18.24 37.05
N ILE A 888 26.25 18.91 36.88
CA ILE A 888 26.20 20.27 36.29
C ILE A 888 26.97 21.27 37.15
N LEU A 889 26.93 21.14 38.47
CA LEU A 889 27.66 22.01 39.40
C LEU A 889 29.17 21.74 39.34
N GLU A 890 29.59 20.47 39.31
CA GLU A 890 31.00 20.07 39.21
C GLU A 890 31.69 20.54 37.92
N GLN A 891 30.94 20.77 36.83
CA GLN A 891 31.48 21.29 35.57
C GLN A 891 31.62 22.82 35.54
N LYS A 892 31.01 23.53 36.50
CA LYS A 892 31.07 25.00 36.60
C LYS A 892 32.20 25.48 37.53
N ASP A 893 32.64 24.63 38.43
CA ASP A 893 33.80 24.83 39.31
C ASP A 893 35.10 24.37 38.63
#